data_AF-A0AAZ3NRE3-F1
#
_entry.id   AF-A0AAZ3NRE3-F1
#
_cell.length_a   1.000
_cell.length_b   1.000
_cell.length_c   1.000
_cell.angle_alpha   90.00
_cell.angle_beta   90.00
_cell.angle_gamma   90.00
#
_symmetry.space_group_name_H-M   'P 1'
#
loop_
_entity.id
_entity.type
_entity.pdbx_description
1 polymer ?
#
loop_
_entity_poly.entity_id
_entity_poly.type
_entity_poly.pdbx_seq_one_letter_code
_entity_poly.pdbx_strand_id
1 'polypeptide(L)'
;MAEAHQAVAFQFTVSPDGIDLQLSHEALRQIYLSGLHSWKKKFIRFKNGVMTGVYPGSPTGLMLVVGLYMGRAKYVQADPSLALFTKVGAHLPVSRYMSFEKQQVVGGVLVGTGLWVAIFFTMRTALKWLLSWHGWMYAHHGTVSWRTRIWLVLVKIFSGRRNPQLYSFQTSLPQLPLPSVKDTINRYLESAHPLMDDEQYLRMEGLAKDFEKGLGPKLQWYLKLKSWWATNYVSDWWEEYIYLRGRGPIMVNSNYYAMDFLYVFPTSLQAARAGNAIHAIMLYRRMLDRAQIKPLFALDKRVPLCSAQWERLFNTSRLPGVDTDTIQHMQDSRHIVVYHRGRYFKVPMFYDGKVLSPRAVEQQMERILADPSEPQPGEECLAALTAGDRVPWAEAREAYLRQGRNQQALDTVEKAAFFVTLDDTEQRYKAEDPVRSLDSYAKSLLHGKCYDRWFDKSFNLIVFRNGTMGLNAEHSWADAPIIGHLWEVASRLGYTEEGHCKGNPHPSLPGPQRLQWNIPAECQTAIASSLMVAKALADDVDSHIIPFNCFGKGLIKKCRTSPDAFIQIALQLAHFRDKGRFCLTYEASMTRMFREGRTETVRSCTVETCAFARSMVEDNPRELRLKLLKEAATRHQQLYRLAMTGGGIDRHLFCLYVVSKYLGEDSAFLKEVTCSILTCGCYYLSLKWEWRSLCVFGFFYS
;
A
#
# COMPACT_ATOMS: atom_id res chain seq x y z
N MET A 1 -16.51 1.63 -24.65
CA MET A 1 -15.37 2.12 -25.47
C MET A 1 -14.68 1.02 -26.27
N ALA A 2 -14.59 -0.23 -25.79
CA ALA A 2 -14.38 -1.36 -26.72
C ALA A 2 -15.51 -1.39 -27.78
N GLU A 3 -16.73 -1.09 -27.36
CA GLU A 3 -17.93 -0.98 -28.23
C GLU A 3 -17.90 0.20 -29.22
N ALA A 4 -17.30 1.34 -28.87
CA ALA A 4 -17.28 2.50 -29.76
C ALA A 4 -16.25 2.34 -30.89
N HIS A 5 -15.10 1.70 -30.62
CA HIS A 5 -14.18 1.30 -31.69
C HIS A 5 -14.68 0.07 -32.48
N GLN A 6 -15.49 -0.79 -31.87
CA GLN A 6 -16.22 -1.84 -32.60
C GLN A 6 -17.22 -1.23 -33.57
N ALA A 7 -17.95 -0.17 -33.20
CA ALA A 7 -18.93 0.47 -34.07
C ALA A 7 -18.32 1.15 -35.32
N VAL A 8 -17.06 1.58 -35.28
CA VAL A 8 -16.35 2.12 -36.46
C VAL A 8 -15.73 1.01 -37.34
N ALA A 9 -15.56 -0.21 -36.80
CA ALA A 9 -15.05 -1.37 -37.54
C ALA A 9 -16.13 -2.05 -38.41
N PHE A 10 -17.40 -1.74 -38.14
CA PHE A 10 -18.56 -2.24 -38.87
C PHE A 10 -19.41 -1.03 -39.28
N GLN A 11 -19.09 -0.39 -40.41
CA GLN A 11 -20.06 0.50 -41.04
C GLN A 11 -21.15 -0.36 -41.67
N PHE A 12 -22.37 -0.26 -41.11
CA PHE A 12 -23.56 -0.91 -41.62
C PHE A 12 -24.40 0.14 -42.34
N THR A 13 -24.33 0.13 -43.67
CA THR A 13 -25.20 0.95 -44.52
C THR A 13 -26.18 0.04 -45.23
N VAL A 14 -27.46 0.17 -44.89
CA VAL A 14 -28.55 -0.51 -45.61
C VAL A 14 -28.89 0.35 -46.81
N SER A 15 -28.54 -0.11 -48.00
CA SER A 15 -29.02 0.48 -49.26
C SER A 15 -30.19 -0.37 -49.80
N PRO A 16 -31.00 0.16 -50.74
CA PRO A 16 -32.09 -0.60 -51.37
C PRO A 16 -31.63 -1.88 -52.08
N ASP A 17 -30.34 -1.99 -52.40
CA ASP A 17 -29.74 -3.11 -53.15
C ASP A 17 -29.02 -4.14 -52.27
N GLY A 18 -28.98 -3.96 -50.93
CA GLY A 18 -28.42 -4.94 -50.00
C GLY A 18 -27.66 -4.34 -48.81
N ILE A 19 -27.09 -5.23 -47.99
CA ILE A 19 -26.24 -4.87 -46.85
C ILE A 19 -24.81 -4.69 -47.35
N ASP A 20 -24.28 -3.46 -47.34
CA ASP A 20 -22.86 -3.20 -47.61
C ASP A 20 -22.07 -3.23 -46.30
N LEU A 21 -21.03 -4.08 -46.24
CA LEU A 21 -20.24 -4.40 -45.06
C LEU A 21 -18.79 -3.99 -45.30
N GLN A 22 -18.44 -2.75 -44.97
CA GLN A 22 -17.04 -2.30 -45.02
C GLN A 22 -16.29 -2.76 -43.77
N LEU A 23 -15.65 -3.93 -43.87
CA LEU A 23 -14.77 -4.49 -42.84
C LEU A 23 -13.35 -3.91 -42.99
N SER A 24 -12.96 -3.01 -42.09
CA SER A 24 -11.57 -2.55 -42.02
C SER A 24 -10.65 -3.69 -41.57
N HIS A 25 -9.79 -4.19 -42.47
CA HIS A 25 -8.77 -5.19 -42.17
C HIS A 25 -7.87 -4.80 -41.00
N GLU A 26 -7.58 -3.50 -40.86
CA GLU A 26 -6.78 -2.96 -39.77
C GLU A 26 -7.53 -3.06 -38.44
N ALA A 27 -8.82 -2.75 -38.41
CA ALA A 27 -9.65 -2.92 -37.22
C ALA A 27 -9.76 -4.39 -36.79
N LEU A 28 -9.95 -5.33 -37.73
CA LEU A 28 -9.96 -6.77 -37.44
C LEU A 28 -8.63 -7.26 -36.88
N ARG A 29 -7.50 -6.79 -37.44
CA ARG A 29 -6.15 -7.07 -36.92
C ARG A 29 -6.00 -6.57 -35.48
N GLN A 30 -6.50 -5.37 -35.17
CA GLN A 30 -6.47 -4.83 -33.81
C GLN A 30 -7.34 -5.64 -32.84
N ILE A 31 -8.53 -6.05 -33.26
CA ILE A 31 -9.41 -6.91 -32.46
C ILE A 31 -8.69 -8.23 -32.16
N TYR A 32 -8.11 -8.88 -33.18
CA TYR A 32 -7.36 -10.13 -33.02
C TYR A 32 -6.16 -9.97 -32.06
N LEU A 33 -5.31 -8.96 -32.26
CA LEU A 33 -4.15 -8.70 -31.39
C LEU A 33 -4.57 -8.38 -29.96
N SER A 34 -5.65 -7.61 -29.79
CA SER A 34 -6.20 -7.29 -28.47
C SER A 34 -6.75 -8.53 -27.75
N GLY A 35 -7.40 -9.43 -28.50
CA GLY A 35 -7.90 -10.72 -28.03
C GLY A 35 -6.77 -11.65 -27.60
N LEU A 36 -5.75 -11.81 -28.44
CA LEU A 36 -4.55 -12.61 -28.16
C LEU A 36 -3.83 -12.11 -26.90
N HIS A 37 -3.64 -10.80 -26.76
CA HIS A 37 -3.01 -10.21 -25.59
C HIS A 37 -3.86 -10.36 -24.33
N SER A 38 -5.18 -10.22 -24.44
CA SER A 38 -6.11 -10.45 -23.33
C SER A 38 -6.04 -11.89 -22.86
N TRP A 39 -6.07 -12.86 -23.79
CA TRP A 39 -5.93 -14.28 -23.48
C TRP A 39 -4.57 -14.59 -22.84
N LYS A 40 -3.47 -14.07 -23.41
CA LYS A 40 -2.13 -14.22 -22.83
C LYS A 40 -2.04 -13.63 -21.42
N LYS A 41 -2.65 -12.47 -21.16
CA LYS A 41 -2.71 -11.84 -19.83
C LYS A 41 -3.49 -12.72 -18.86
N LYS A 42 -4.68 -13.19 -19.23
CA LYS A 42 -5.52 -14.09 -18.41
C LYS A 42 -4.79 -15.40 -18.10
N PHE A 43 -4.14 -16.01 -19.11
CA PHE A 43 -3.34 -17.22 -18.92
C PHE A 43 -2.15 -17.00 -17.98
N ILE A 44 -1.41 -15.89 -18.11
CA ILE A 44 -0.31 -15.56 -17.18
C ILE A 44 -0.85 -15.38 -15.76
N ARG A 45 -1.97 -14.66 -15.56
CA ARG A 45 -2.59 -14.49 -14.24
C ARG A 45 -3.03 -15.84 -13.65
N PHE A 46 -3.69 -16.69 -14.44
CA PHE A 46 -4.09 -18.04 -14.02
C PHE A 46 -2.87 -18.89 -13.63
N LYS A 47 -1.87 -18.97 -14.51
CA LYS A 47 -0.61 -19.68 -14.26
C LYS A 47 0.06 -19.18 -12.98
N ASN A 48 0.18 -17.87 -12.81
CA ASN A 48 0.77 -17.27 -11.62
C ASN A 48 -0.05 -17.61 -10.38
N GLY A 49 -1.37 -17.53 -10.43
CA GLY A 49 -2.27 -17.90 -9.33
C GLY A 49 -2.08 -19.34 -8.88
N VAL A 50 -1.96 -20.28 -9.82
CA VAL A 50 -1.63 -21.68 -9.51
C VAL A 50 -0.23 -21.79 -8.90
N MET A 51 0.78 -21.14 -9.51
CA MET A 51 2.17 -21.18 -9.03
C MET A 51 2.34 -20.61 -7.62
N THR A 52 1.65 -19.52 -7.29
CA THR A 52 1.65 -18.93 -5.94
C THR A 52 0.80 -19.74 -4.98
N GLY A 53 -0.31 -20.32 -5.46
CA GLY A 53 -1.22 -21.16 -4.67
C GLY A 53 -0.60 -22.48 -4.20
N VAL A 54 0.40 -23.01 -4.90
CA VAL A 54 1.09 -24.26 -4.54
C VAL A 54 2.45 -24.06 -3.89
N TYR A 55 2.89 -22.81 -3.70
CA TYR A 55 4.16 -22.48 -3.05
C TYR A 55 4.19 -22.98 -1.59
N PRO A 56 5.33 -23.48 -1.06
CA PRO A 56 6.69 -23.58 -1.64
C PRO A 56 6.90 -24.75 -2.61
N GLY A 57 5.86 -25.52 -2.91
CA GLY A 57 5.87 -26.56 -3.95
C GLY A 57 6.09 -25.99 -5.35
N SER A 58 6.31 -26.87 -6.32
CA SER A 58 6.48 -26.51 -7.72
C SER A 58 5.95 -27.58 -8.67
N PRO A 59 5.56 -27.22 -9.91
CA PRO A 59 5.17 -28.20 -10.93
C PRO A 59 6.28 -29.22 -11.24
N THR A 60 7.54 -28.79 -11.21
CA THR A 60 8.68 -29.72 -11.35
C THR A 60 8.72 -30.72 -10.19
N GLY A 61 8.43 -30.25 -8.97
CA GLY A 61 8.27 -31.13 -7.81
C GLY A 61 7.12 -32.13 -7.97
N LEU A 62 5.99 -31.72 -8.56
CA LEU A 62 4.88 -32.62 -8.87
C LEU A 62 5.32 -33.71 -9.85
N MET A 63 5.97 -33.33 -10.95
CA MET A 63 6.47 -34.29 -11.95
C MET A 63 7.47 -35.27 -11.35
N LEU A 64 8.36 -34.80 -10.45
CA LEU A 64 9.30 -35.65 -9.74
C LEU A 64 8.60 -36.62 -8.77
N VAL A 65 7.65 -36.15 -7.96
CA VAL A 65 6.93 -37.00 -7.01
C VAL A 65 6.09 -38.04 -7.76
N VAL A 66 5.36 -37.64 -8.80
CA VAL A 66 4.57 -38.54 -9.64
C VAL A 66 5.49 -39.53 -10.37
N GLY A 67 6.57 -39.06 -10.97
CA GLY A 67 7.53 -39.90 -11.69
C GLY A 67 8.24 -40.92 -10.77
N LEU A 68 8.67 -40.51 -9.58
CA LEU A 68 9.26 -41.40 -8.58
C LEU A 68 8.25 -42.40 -8.05
N TYR A 69 7.02 -41.97 -7.76
CA TYR A 69 5.96 -42.84 -7.29
C TYR A 69 5.58 -43.88 -8.36
N MET A 70 5.33 -43.45 -9.60
CA MET A 70 4.99 -44.35 -10.72
C MET A 70 6.17 -45.27 -11.09
N GLY A 71 7.39 -44.76 -11.08
CA GLY A 71 8.60 -45.56 -11.30
C GLY A 71 8.75 -46.64 -10.24
N ARG A 72 8.59 -46.30 -8.96
CA ARG A 72 8.66 -47.27 -7.88
C ARG A 72 7.53 -48.31 -7.94
N ALA A 73 6.31 -47.88 -8.24
CA ALA A 73 5.17 -48.79 -8.43
C ALA A 73 5.41 -49.79 -9.57
N LYS A 74 6.00 -49.34 -10.69
CA LYS A 74 6.28 -50.18 -11.86
C LYS A 74 7.47 -51.13 -11.66
N TYR A 75 8.57 -50.64 -11.09
CA TYR A 75 9.84 -51.39 -11.06
C TYR A 75 10.07 -52.19 -9.78
N VAL A 76 9.49 -51.77 -8.66
CA VAL A 76 9.73 -52.39 -7.35
C VAL A 76 8.55 -53.24 -6.90
N GLN A 77 7.39 -53.18 -7.59
CA GLN A 77 6.12 -53.85 -7.23
C GLN A 77 5.71 -53.66 -5.75
N ALA A 78 6.25 -52.65 -5.09
CA ALA A 78 5.97 -52.31 -3.71
C ALA A 78 5.16 -51.02 -3.71
N ASP A 79 3.88 -51.11 -3.33
CA ASP A 79 3.02 -49.94 -3.17
C ASP A 79 3.36 -49.22 -1.85
N PRO A 80 3.97 -48.02 -1.88
CA PRO A 80 4.29 -47.25 -0.68
C PRO A 80 3.04 -46.74 0.06
N SER A 81 1.87 -46.82 -0.58
CA SER A 81 0.60 -46.26 -0.09
C SER A 81 -0.31 -47.28 0.61
N LEU A 82 0.19 -48.48 0.96
CA LEU A 82 -0.59 -49.53 1.62
C LEU A 82 -1.86 -49.92 0.83
N ALA A 83 -1.73 -50.16 -0.49
CA ALA A 83 -2.82 -50.54 -1.39
C ALA A 83 -3.89 -49.45 -1.65
N LEU A 84 -3.58 -48.15 -1.43
CA LEU A 84 -4.49 -47.06 -1.82
C LEU A 84 -4.73 -47.04 -3.34
N PHE A 85 -3.71 -47.42 -4.10
CA PHE A 85 -3.72 -47.50 -5.56
C PHE A 85 -4.82 -48.43 -6.11
N THR A 86 -4.97 -49.63 -5.52
CA THR A 86 -5.97 -50.61 -5.94
C THR A 86 -7.38 -50.22 -5.50
N LYS A 87 -7.52 -49.59 -4.33
CA LYS A 87 -8.81 -49.09 -3.81
C LYS A 87 -9.38 -47.93 -4.62
N VAL A 88 -8.55 -46.95 -4.99
CA VAL A 88 -8.99 -45.81 -5.83
C VAL A 88 -9.30 -46.27 -7.26
N GLY A 89 -8.49 -47.20 -7.79
CA GLY A 89 -8.77 -47.85 -9.07
C GLY A 89 -10.15 -48.50 -9.09
N ALA A 90 -10.50 -49.29 -8.07
CA ALA A 90 -11.79 -49.99 -7.98
C ALA A 90 -13.04 -49.09 -7.96
N HIS A 91 -12.90 -47.79 -7.69
CA HIS A 91 -14.03 -46.82 -7.68
C HIS A 91 -14.10 -45.96 -8.95
N LEU A 92 -13.15 -46.12 -9.89
CA LEU A 92 -13.23 -45.49 -11.21
C LEU A 92 -14.02 -46.42 -12.16
N PRO A 93 -15.18 -45.99 -12.70
CA PRO A 93 -16.02 -46.84 -13.53
C PRO A 93 -15.29 -47.23 -14.82
N VAL A 94 -15.21 -48.53 -15.08
CA VAL A 94 -14.66 -49.08 -16.33
C VAL A 94 -15.65 -48.77 -17.45
N SER A 95 -15.34 -47.77 -18.26
CA SER A 95 -16.07 -47.48 -19.49
C SER A 95 -15.38 -48.14 -20.68
N ARG A 96 -16.11 -48.31 -21.80
CA ARG A 96 -15.62 -48.86 -23.08
C ARG A 96 -14.36 -48.17 -23.63
N TYR A 97 -13.96 -47.03 -23.06
CA TYR A 97 -12.83 -46.21 -23.48
C TYR A 97 -11.61 -46.22 -22.53
N MET A 98 -11.67 -46.92 -21.38
CA MET A 98 -10.59 -46.92 -20.36
C MET A 98 -10.09 -48.35 -20.05
N SER A 99 -8.86 -48.68 -20.48
CA SER A 99 -8.21 -49.97 -20.20
C SER A 99 -7.62 -50.04 -18.78
N PHE A 100 -7.37 -51.25 -18.26
CA PHE A 100 -6.79 -51.49 -16.93
C PHE A 100 -5.44 -50.78 -16.73
N GLU A 101 -4.57 -50.78 -17.75
CA GLU A 101 -3.31 -50.02 -17.72
C GLU A 101 -3.52 -48.51 -17.62
N LYS A 102 -4.52 -47.96 -18.32
CA LYS A 102 -4.86 -46.53 -18.24
C LYS A 102 -5.43 -46.18 -16.86
N GLN A 103 -6.22 -47.06 -16.26
CA GLN A 103 -6.75 -46.90 -14.91
C GLN A 103 -5.63 -46.90 -13.85
N GLN A 104 -4.63 -47.77 -14.02
CA GLN A 104 -3.41 -47.78 -13.19
C GLN A 104 -2.61 -46.48 -13.31
N VAL A 105 -2.43 -45.97 -14.53
CA VAL A 105 -1.76 -44.67 -14.75
C VAL A 105 -2.53 -43.53 -14.09
N VAL A 106 -3.85 -43.46 -14.27
CA VAL A 106 -4.70 -42.41 -13.68
C VAL A 106 -4.68 -42.49 -12.14
N GLY A 107 -4.81 -43.68 -11.56
CA GLY A 107 -4.70 -43.89 -10.12
C GLY A 107 -3.34 -43.48 -9.57
N GLY A 108 -2.26 -43.83 -10.28
CA GLY A 108 -0.89 -43.45 -9.91
C GLY A 108 -0.66 -41.94 -9.94
N VAL A 109 -1.21 -41.24 -10.94
CA VAL A 109 -1.16 -39.77 -11.03
C VAL A 109 -1.97 -39.13 -9.90
N LEU A 110 -3.15 -39.65 -9.56
CA LEU A 110 -3.98 -39.14 -8.46
C LEU A 110 -3.28 -39.28 -7.11
N VAL A 111 -2.74 -40.47 -6.80
CA VAL A 111 -2.03 -40.71 -5.53
C VAL A 111 -0.73 -39.90 -5.48
N GLY A 112 0.05 -39.86 -6.56
CA GLY A 112 1.26 -39.03 -6.65
C GLY A 112 0.97 -37.53 -6.49
N THR A 113 -0.14 -37.05 -7.04
CA THR A 113 -0.60 -35.67 -6.85
C THR A 113 -1.04 -35.43 -5.42
N GLY A 114 -1.78 -36.35 -4.80
CA GLY A 114 -2.17 -36.28 -3.39
C GLY A 114 -0.97 -36.24 -2.44
N LEU A 115 0.04 -37.08 -2.70
CA LEU A 115 1.31 -37.08 -1.96
C LEU A 115 2.05 -35.75 -2.13
N TRP A 116 2.13 -35.22 -3.35
CA TRP A 116 2.72 -33.90 -3.59
C TRP A 116 1.98 -32.79 -2.86
N VAL A 117 0.63 -32.84 -2.84
CA VAL A 117 -0.22 -31.91 -2.06
C VAL A 117 0.12 -31.97 -0.58
N ALA A 118 0.20 -33.17 0.00
CA ALA A 118 0.58 -33.36 1.39
C ALA A 118 1.99 -32.81 1.68
N ILE A 119 2.96 -33.04 0.79
CA ILE A 119 4.34 -32.56 0.92
C ILE A 119 4.36 -31.03 0.95
N PHE A 120 3.82 -30.34 -0.06
CA PHE A 120 3.92 -28.88 -0.09
C PHE A 120 3.09 -28.23 1.02
N PHE A 121 1.98 -28.83 1.43
CA PHE A 121 1.19 -28.34 2.56
C PHE A 121 1.95 -28.48 3.88
N THR A 122 2.66 -29.58 4.07
CA THR A 122 3.57 -29.79 5.21
C THR A 122 4.70 -28.77 5.19
N MET A 123 5.36 -28.56 4.04
CA MET A 123 6.41 -27.56 3.88
C MET A 123 5.90 -26.13 4.16
N ARG A 124 4.71 -25.79 3.66
CA ARG A 124 4.07 -24.49 3.92
C ARG A 124 3.80 -24.30 5.40
N THR A 125 3.24 -25.31 6.05
CA THR A 125 2.94 -25.28 7.48
C THR A 125 4.23 -25.10 8.27
N ALA A 126 5.26 -25.92 8.00
CA ALA A 126 6.58 -25.78 8.62
C ALA A 126 7.18 -24.38 8.40
N LEU A 127 7.10 -23.82 7.19
CA LEU A 127 7.55 -22.47 6.91
C LEU A 127 6.77 -21.42 7.72
N LYS A 128 5.45 -21.57 7.84
CA LYS A 128 4.61 -20.69 8.68
C LYS A 128 5.07 -20.71 10.14
N TRP A 129 5.30 -21.91 10.71
CA TRP A 129 5.83 -22.06 12.08
C TRP A 129 7.21 -21.44 12.26
N LEU A 130 8.11 -21.64 11.29
CA LEU A 130 9.44 -21.02 11.31
C LEU A 130 9.34 -19.49 11.26
N LEU A 131 8.50 -18.94 10.40
CA LEU A 131 8.31 -17.49 10.27
C LEU A 131 7.58 -16.87 11.48
N SER A 132 6.78 -17.64 12.23
CA SER A 132 6.19 -17.18 13.50
C SER A 132 7.24 -16.94 14.60
N TRP A 133 8.45 -17.50 14.48
CA TRP A 133 9.50 -17.30 15.46
C TRP A 133 10.33 -16.04 15.17
N HIS A 134 10.31 -15.10 16.12
CA HIS A 134 10.96 -13.78 15.99
C HIS A 134 12.13 -13.58 16.94
N GLY A 135 12.63 -14.64 17.60
CA GLY A 135 13.71 -14.54 18.59
C GLY A 135 15.01 -13.92 18.03
N TRP A 136 15.22 -14.04 16.73
CA TRP A 136 16.34 -13.41 16.01
C TRP A 136 16.36 -11.87 16.11
N MET A 137 15.20 -11.21 16.30
CA MET A 137 15.12 -9.74 16.43
C MET A 137 15.67 -9.23 17.76
N TYR A 138 15.70 -10.08 18.78
CA TYR A 138 16.14 -9.73 20.13
C TYR A 138 17.61 -10.07 20.38
N ALA A 139 18.30 -10.68 19.41
CA ALA A 139 19.72 -10.97 19.51
C ALA A 139 20.56 -9.67 19.52
N HIS A 140 21.62 -9.66 20.33
CA HIS A 140 22.57 -8.53 20.36
C HIS A 140 23.28 -8.38 19.00
N HIS A 141 23.58 -7.13 18.64
CA HIS A 141 24.26 -6.82 17.39
C HIS A 141 25.64 -7.51 17.35
N GLY A 142 25.92 -8.21 16.25
CA GLY A 142 27.20 -8.90 16.01
C GLY A 142 27.26 -10.36 16.46
N THR A 143 26.29 -10.86 17.23
CA THR A 143 26.28 -12.25 17.69
C THR A 143 25.07 -13.01 17.13
N VAL A 144 25.30 -13.88 16.15
CA VAL A 144 24.26 -14.79 15.64
C VAL A 144 24.31 -16.09 16.45
N SER A 145 23.35 -16.25 17.37
CA SER A 145 23.17 -17.49 18.14
C SER A 145 23.05 -18.71 17.22
N TRP A 146 23.57 -19.86 17.67
CA TRP A 146 23.47 -21.13 16.96
C TRP A 146 22.02 -21.50 16.62
N ARG A 147 21.07 -21.19 17.52
CA ARG A 147 19.63 -21.39 17.29
C ARG A 147 19.15 -20.61 16.07
N THR A 148 19.57 -19.35 15.96
CA THR A 148 19.26 -18.48 14.81
C THR A 148 19.90 -18.99 13.53
N ARG A 149 21.13 -19.53 13.58
CA ARG A 149 21.80 -20.14 12.41
C ARG A 149 21.03 -21.36 11.89
N ILE A 150 20.63 -22.27 12.78
CA ILE A 150 19.81 -23.43 12.42
C ILE A 150 18.48 -22.97 11.84
N TRP A 151 17.80 -22.03 12.49
CA TRP A 151 16.56 -21.47 12.00
C TRP A 151 16.71 -20.86 10.59
N LEU A 152 17.78 -20.10 10.32
CA LEU A 152 18.06 -19.54 9.00
C LEU A 152 18.23 -20.62 7.92
N VAL A 153 18.90 -21.73 8.26
CA VAL A 153 19.06 -22.88 7.36
C VAL A 153 17.71 -23.53 7.09
N LEU A 154 16.90 -23.75 8.13
CA LEU A 154 15.55 -24.33 7.98
C LEU A 154 14.64 -23.43 7.13
N VAL A 155 14.60 -22.12 7.40
CA VAL A 155 13.83 -21.16 6.60
C VAL A 155 14.28 -21.22 5.13
N LYS A 156 15.59 -21.30 4.86
CA LYS A 156 16.11 -21.43 3.49
C LYS A 156 15.66 -22.73 2.82
N ILE A 157 15.67 -23.86 3.52
CA ILE A 157 15.23 -25.17 3.00
C ILE A 157 13.73 -25.13 2.68
N PHE A 158 12.91 -24.68 3.62
CA PHE A 158 11.44 -24.68 3.48
C PHE A 158 10.91 -23.55 2.60
N SER A 159 11.68 -22.49 2.37
CA SER A 159 11.31 -21.41 1.45
C SER A 159 11.31 -21.83 -0.02
N GLY A 160 11.93 -22.94 -0.40
CA GLY A 160 11.85 -23.46 -1.76
C GLY A 160 12.60 -22.62 -2.81
N ARG A 161 11.95 -22.37 -3.97
CA ARG A 161 12.57 -21.94 -5.24
C ARG A 161 13.43 -20.67 -5.15
N ARG A 162 14.53 -20.62 -5.92
CA ARG A 162 15.50 -19.51 -5.97
C ARG A 162 14.93 -18.16 -6.46
N ASN A 163 13.78 -18.13 -7.13
CA ASN A 163 13.15 -16.93 -7.69
C ASN A 163 11.62 -16.92 -7.43
N PRO A 164 11.18 -16.51 -6.24
CA PRO A 164 9.76 -16.38 -5.89
C PRO A 164 9.10 -15.20 -6.65
N GLN A 165 7.82 -15.36 -6.97
CA GLN A 165 6.97 -14.27 -7.48
C GLN A 165 6.48 -13.41 -6.31
N LEU A 166 5.99 -12.19 -6.61
CA LEU A 166 5.56 -11.21 -5.60
C LEU A 166 4.69 -11.83 -4.49
N TYR A 167 3.70 -12.64 -4.88
CA TYR A 167 2.72 -13.20 -3.96
C TYR A 167 3.04 -14.64 -3.48
N SER A 168 4.21 -15.18 -3.81
CA SER A 168 4.56 -16.57 -3.50
C SER A 168 4.49 -16.90 -2.00
N PHE A 169 4.90 -15.99 -1.12
CA PHE A 169 4.95 -16.25 0.32
C PHE A 169 3.62 -15.97 1.05
N GLN A 170 2.60 -15.39 0.40
CA GLN A 170 1.41 -14.90 1.09
C GLN A 170 0.66 -15.96 1.89
N THR A 171 0.62 -17.20 1.38
CA THR A 171 -0.01 -18.33 2.06
C THR A 171 0.87 -18.98 3.13
N SER A 172 2.18 -18.68 3.12
CA SER A 172 3.17 -19.16 4.10
C SER A 172 3.44 -18.16 5.22
N LEU A 173 2.99 -16.91 5.10
CA LEU A 173 3.16 -15.91 6.15
C LEU A 173 2.30 -16.26 7.38
N PRO A 174 2.82 -16.02 8.60
CA PRO A 174 2.07 -16.21 9.83
C PRO A 174 0.91 -15.19 9.94
N GLN A 175 -0.12 -15.56 10.70
CA GLN A 175 -1.15 -14.60 11.13
C GLN A 175 -0.56 -13.68 12.20
N LEU A 176 -1.08 -12.46 12.28
CA LEU A 176 -0.70 -11.52 13.34
C LEU A 176 -1.05 -12.14 14.71
N PRO A 177 -0.10 -12.24 15.66
CA PRO A 177 -0.38 -12.80 16.98
C PRO A 177 -1.32 -11.89 17.75
N LEU A 178 -2.10 -12.50 18.63
CA LEU A 178 -2.98 -11.80 19.56
C LEU A 178 -2.29 -11.68 20.92
N PRO A 179 -1.91 -10.47 21.38
CA PRO A 179 -1.32 -10.27 22.69
C PRO A 179 -2.26 -10.68 23.83
N SER A 180 -1.71 -10.95 25.02
CA SER A 180 -2.55 -11.13 26.20
C SER A 180 -3.10 -9.78 26.70
N VAL A 181 -4.29 -9.80 27.31
CA VAL A 181 -4.90 -8.60 27.91
C VAL A 181 -3.97 -8.04 28.99
N LYS A 182 -3.42 -8.90 29.84
CA LYS A 182 -2.47 -8.54 30.90
C LYS A 182 -1.23 -7.82 30.36
N ASP A 183 -0.56 -8.37 29.34
CA ASP A 183 0.64 -7.75 28.76
C ASP A 183 0.29 -6.38 28.13
N THR A 184 -0.89 -6.28 27.53
CA THR A 184 -1.37 -5.07 26.89
C THR A 184 -1.63 -3.97 27.91
N ILE A 185 -2.28 -4.32 29.02
CA ILE A 185 -2.58 -3.40 30.12
C ILE A 185 -1.30 -2.92 30.80
N ASN A 186 -0.39 -3.84 31.14
CA ASN A 186 0.89 -3.48 31.76
C ASN A 186 1.68 -2.49 30.89
N ARG A 187 1.81 -2.78 29.58
CA ARG A 187 2.51 -1.90 28.64
C ARG A 187 1.77 -0.58 28.38
N TYR A 188 0.43 -0.60 28.42
CA TYR A 188 -0.36 0.63 28.33
C TYR A 188 -0.06 1.55 29.52
N LEU A 189 -0.12 1.02 30.75
CA LEU A 189 0.18 1.77 31.97
C LEU A 189 1.63 2.31 31.94
N GLU A 190 2.61 1.50 31.55
CA GLU A 190 4.01 1.95 31.34
C GLU A 190 4.09 3.14 30.36
N SER A 191 3.30 3.12 29.28
CA SER A 191 3.29 4.18 28.27
C SER A 191 2.50 5.43 28.70
N ALA A 192 1.54 5.29 29.60
CA ALA A 192 0.69 6.38 30.08
C ALA A 192 1.33 7.14 31.25
N HIS A 193 2.16 6.47 32.05
CA HIS A 193 2.85 7.04 33.21
C HIS A 193 3.55 8.39 32.96
N PRO A 194 4.32 8.61 31.86
CA PRO A 194 4.97 9.91 31.64
C PRO A 194 4.01 11.05 31.26
N LEU A 195 2.73 10.74 31.02
CA LEU A 195 1.71 11.67 30.51
C LEU A 195 0.67 12.06 31.57
N MET A 196 0.73 11.47 32.76
CA MET A 196 -0.25 11.62 33.83
C MET A 196 0.45 12.04 35.12
N ASP A 197 -0.28 12.74 35.99
CA ASP A 197 0.10 12.89 37.39
C ASP A 197 -0.20 11.60 38.19
N ASP A 198 0.26 11.57 39.45
CA ASP A 198 0.14 10.37 40.30
C ASP A 198 -1.33 9.99 40.59
N GLU A 199 -2.22 10.97 40.75
CA GLU A 199 -3.64 10.73 41.03
C GLU A 199 -4.36 10.16 39.81
N GLN A 200 -4.13 10.75 38.64
CA GLN A 200 -4.62 10.27 37.35
C GLN A 200 -4.10 8.87 37.05
N TYR A 201 -2.81 8.62 37.32
CA TYR A 201 -2.21 7.31 37.10
C TYR A 201 -2.80 6.23 38.01
N LEU A 202 -2.97 6.51 39.31
CA LEU A 202 -3.61 5.59 40.25
C LEU A 202 -5.05 5.25 39.84
N ARG A 203 -5.81 6.26 39.41
CA ARG A 203 -7.17 6.06 38.87
C ARG A 203 -7.16 5.18 37.62
N MET A 204 -6.27 5.46 36.66
CA MET A 204 -6.12 4.68 35.44
C MET A 204 -5.69 3.23 35.74
N GLU A 205 -4.81 3.03 36.72
CA GLU A 205 -4.39 1.71 37.16
C GLU A 205 -5.57 0.90 37.72
N GLY A 206 -6.42 1.54 38.53
CA GLY A 206 -7.66 0.94 39.03
C GLY A 206 -8.59 0.48 37.90
N LEU A 207 -8.89 1.40 36.97
CA LEU A 207 -9.74 1.10 35.80
C LEU A 207 -9.16 -0.04 34.94
N ALA A 208 -7.84 -0.03 34.74
CA ALA A 208 -7.16 -1.05 33.96
C ALA A 208 -7.21 -2.43 34.64
N LYS A 209 -6.99 -2.49 35.96
CA LYS A 209 -7.11 -3.74 36.75
C LYS A 209 -8.53 -4.30 36.74
N ASP A 210 -9.53 -3.44 36.85
CA ASP A 210 -10.94 -3.84 36.77
C ASP A 210 -11.28 -4.38 35.38
N PHE A 211 -10.77 -3.74 34.32
CA PHE A 211 -10.93 -4.23 32.96
C PHE A 211 -10.21 -5.57 32.74
N GLU A 212 -8.99 -5.75 33.27
CA GLU A 212 -8.22 -7.02 33.17
C GLU A 212 -8.98 -8.20 33.78
N LYS A 213 -9.62 -7.98 34.94
CA LYS A 213 -10.33 -9.04 35.69
C LYS A 213 -11.77 -9.22 35.25
N GLY A 214 -12.41 -8.16 34.75
CA GLY A 214 -13.82 -8.13 34.37
C GLY A 214 -14.03 -8.36 32.87
N LEU A 215 -14.20 -7.26 32.12
CA LEU A 215 -14.64 -7.31 30.73
C LEU A 215 -13.56 -7.81 29.75
N GLY A 216 -12.29 -7.53 30.01
CA GLY A 216 -11.17 -7.83 29.13
C GLY A 216 -11.12 -9.29 28.66
N PRO A 217 -11.18 -10.30 29.54
CA PRO A 217 -11.18 -11.72 29.16
C PRO A 217 -12.34 -12.11 28.23
N LYS A 218 -13.53 -11.53 28.42
CA LYS A 218 -14.70 -11.77 27.57
C LYS A 218 -14.47 -11.22 26.17
N LEU A 219 -14.03 -9.97 26.04
CA LEU A 219 -13.71 -9.37 24.74
C LEU A 219 -12.56 -10.12 24.03
N GLN A 220 -11.55 -10.52 24.80
CA GLN A 220 -10.42 -11.31 24.30
C GLN A 220 -10.86 -12.65 23.71
N TRP A 221 -11.89 -13.28 24.29
CA TRP A 221 -12.43 -14.53 23.75
C TRP A 221 -13.00 -14.35 22.34
N TYR A 222 -13.77 -13.29 22.09
CA TYR A 222 -14.25 -12.98 20.74
C TYR A 222 -13.12 -12.63 19.77
N LEU A 223 -12.08 -11.93 20.22
CA LEU A 223 -10.91 -11.67 19.38
C LEU A 223 -10.14 -12.96 19.03
N LYS A 224 -10.04 -13.91 19.96
CA LYS A 224 -9.47 -15.23 19.67
C LYS A 224 -10.27 -15.95 18.59
N LEU A 225 -11.60 -15.93 18.68
CA LEU A 225 -12.46 -16.47 17.63
C LEU A 225 -12.19 -15.79 16.29
N LYS A 226 -12.18 -14.44 16.22
CA LYS A 226 -11.84 -13.72 14.99
C LYS A 226 -10.46 -14.08 14.45
N SER A 227 -9.46 -14.27 15.31
CA SER A 227 -8.11 -14.65 14.90
C SER A 227 -8.02 -16.03 14.24
N TRP A 228 -8.96 -16.94 14.53
CA TRP A 228 -9.02 -18.27 13.91
C TRP A 228 -9.65 -18.23 12.51
N TRP A 229 -10.64 -17.36 12.30
CA TRP A 229 -11.39 -17.27 11.05
C TRP A 229 -10.80 -16.25 10.06
N ALA A 230 -10.23 -15.15 10.55
CA ALA A 230 -9.66 -14.10 9.73
C ALA A 230 -8.20 -14.38 9.32
N THR A 231 -7.82 -13.90 8.15
CA THR A 231 -6.42 -13.84 7.69
C THR A 231 -5.57 -12.91 8.55
N ASN A 232 -6.18 -11.84 9.05
CA ASN A 232 -5.63 -10.92 10.03
C ASN A 232 -6.79 -10.34 10.86
N TYR A 233 -6.69 -10.35 12.19
CA TYR A 233 -7.79 -9.90 13.07
C TYR A 233 -7.91 -8.37 13.16
N VAL A 234 -6.96 -7.62 12.59
CA VAL A 234 -6.92 -6.15 12.68
C VAL A 234 -7.29 -5.49 11.34
N SER A 235 -6.81 -6.03 10.22
CA SER A 235 -6.70 -5.27 8.96
C SER A 235 -8.03 -4.80 8.38
N ASP A 236 -9.07 -5.62 8.43
CA ASP A 236 -10.40 -5.27 7.92
C ASP A 236 -11.06 -4.16 8.76
N TRP A 237 -11.04 -4.32 10.09
CA TRP A 237 -11.55 -3.30 11.00
C TRP A 237 -10.71 -2.02 10.97
N TRP A 238 -9.40 -2.12 10.81
CA TRP A 238 -8.54 -0.94 10.70
C TRP A 238 -8.85 -0.14 9.44
N GLU A 239 -9.02 -0.80 8.28
CA GLU A 239 -9.43 -0.13 7.04
C GLU A 239 -10.81 0.54 7.19
N GLU A 240 -11.79 -0.20 7.69
CA GLU A 240 -13.17 0.27 7.81
C GLU A 240 -13.33 1.41 8.82
N TYR A 241 -12.93 1.20 10.08
CA TYR A 241 -13.26 2.13 11.17
C TYR A 241 -12.36 3.36 11.23
N ILE A 242 -11.09 3.25 10.82
CA ILE A 242 -10.15 4.38 10.91
C ILE A 242 -10.20 5.23 9.66
N TYR A 243 -10.36 4.62 8.49
CA TYR A 243 -10.33 5.37 7.24
C TYR A 243 -11.73 5.54 6.66
N LEU A 244 -12.44 4.43 6.39
CA LEU A 244 -13.64 4.47 5.56
C LEU A 244 -14.87 5.03 6.29
N ARG A 245 -14.94 4.95 7.62
CA ARG A 245 -16.01 5.57 8.42
C ARG A 245 -15.73 7.00 8.86
N GLY A 246 -14.49 7.49 8.72
CA GLY A 246 -14.18 8.91 8.94
C GLY A 246 -14.97 9.80 7.98
N ARG A 247 -15.71 10.79 8.49
CA ARG A 247 -16.60 11.67 7.70
C ARG A 247 -15.99 13.03 7.35
N GLY A 248 -14.91 13.42 8.03
CA GLY A 248 -14.18 14.65 7.74
C GLY A 248 -13.35 14.57 6.45
N PRO A 249 -12.77 15.70 6.00
CA PRO A 249 -12.08 15.78 4.73
C PRO A 249 -10.78 14.97 4.74
N ILE A 250 -10.52 14.20 3.68
CA ILE A 250 -9.35 13.30 3.61
C ILE A 250 -8.09 13.97 3.04
N MET A 251 -8.24 15.09 2.32
CA MET A 251 -7.15 15.80 1.63
C MET A 251 -5.94 16.08 2.53
N VAL A 252 -6.18 16.61 3.73
CA VAL A 252 -5.13 16.92 4.72
C VAL A 252 -5.11 15.88 5.85
N ASN A 253 -6.29 15.48 6.34
CA ASN A 253 -6.37 14.65 7.54
C ASN A 253 -5.99 13.17 7.34
N SER A 254 -5.89 12.71 6.08
CA SER A 254 -5.62 11.30 5.79
C SER A 254 -4.55 11.11 4.71
N ASN A 255 -4.72 11.75 3.55
CA ASN A 255 -3.82 11.61 2.41
C ASN A 255 -2.41 12.06 2.79
N TYR A 256 -1.43 11.45 2.12
CA TYR A 256 -0.01 11.80 2.30
C TYR A 256 0.63 12.08 0.94
N TYR A 257 1.78 12.72 0.95
CA TYR A 257 2.49 13.07 -0.27
C TYR A 257 3.90 12.49 -0.31
N ALA A 258 4.49 12.50 -1.52
CA ALA A 258 5.90 12.22 -1.74
C ALA A 258 6.51 13.30 -2.63
N MET A 259 7.72 13.75 -2.30
CA MET A 259 8.43 14.81 -3.01
C MET A 259 9.49 14.24 -3.97
N ASP A 260 9.79 14.98 -5.05
CA ASP A 260 10.90 14.62 -5.95
C ASP A 260 12.27 14.77 -5.26
N PHE A 261 13.31 14.33 -5.94
CA PHE A 261 14.68 14.59 -5.51
C PHE A 261 14.95 16.10 -5.42
N LEU A 262 15.50 16.53 -4.28
CA LEU A 262 15.77 17.96 -4.02
C LEU A 262 16.87 18.56 -4.91
N TYR A 263 17.80 17.74 -5.39
CA TYR A 263 19.03 18.21 -6.05
C TYR A 263 19.21 17.67 -7.48
N VAL A 264 18.20 17.01 -8.04
CA VAL A 264 18.30 16.39 -9.36
C VAL A 264 17.13 16.85 -10.22
N PHE A 265 17.44 17.54 -11.32
CA PHE A 265 16.46 18.12 -12.23
C PHE A 265 16.72 17.64 -13.67
N PRO A 266 16.14 16.49 -14.08
CA PRO A 266 16.52 15.86 -15.35
C PRO A 266 16.08 16.60 -16.62
N THR A 267 15.02 17.42 -16.54
CA THR A 267 14.50 18.24 -17.64
C THR A 267 13.65 19.37 -17.05
N SER A 268 13.56 20.50 -17.75
CA SER A 268 12.63 21.59 -17.47
C SER A 268 11.28 21.44 -18.18
N LEU A 269 11.17 20.51 -19.13
CA LEU A 269 9.97 20.30 -19.91
C LEU A 269 8.94 19.45 -19.13
N GLN A 270 7.83 20.07 -18.74
CA GLN A 270 6.74 19.41 -18.02
C GLN A 270 6.22 18.16 -18.76
N ALA A 271 5.96 18.27 -20.06
CA ALA A 271 5.47 17.16 -20.87
C ALA A 271 6.49 16.00 -20.91
N ALA A 272 7.79 16.29 -21.06
CA ALA A 272 8.84 15.28 -21.09
C ALA A 272 8.95 14.56 -19.75
N ARG A 273 8.93 15.33 -18.64
CA ARG A 273 8.95 14.76 -17.29
C ARG A 273 7.77 13.81 -17.08
N ALA A 274 6.56 14.25 -17.43
CA ALA A 274 5.36 13.44 -17.36
C ALA A 274 5.47 12.19 -18.24
N GLY A 275 5.96 12.31 -19.48
CA GLY A 275 6.14 11.20 -20.43
C GLY A 275 6.97 10.05 -19.87
N ASN A 276 8.16 10.37 -19.33
CA ASN A 276 9.04 9.37 -18.73
C ASN A 276 8.45 8.78 -17.43
N ALA A 277 7.92 9.62 -16.53
CA ALA A 277 7.35 9.17 -15.26
C ALA A 277 6.13 8.24 -15.46
N ILE A 278 5.18 8.66 -16.29
CA ILE A 278 3.97 7.87 -16.62
C ILE A 278 4.37 6.53 -17.28
N HIS A 279 5.31 6.55 -18.23
CA HIS A 279 5.79 5.32 -18.86
C HIS A 279 6.40 4.35 -17.84
N ALA A 280 7.29 4.85 -16.97
CA ALA A 280 7.93 4.05 -15.92
C ALA A 280 6.90 3.45 -14.95
N ILE A 281 5.89 4.23 -14.54
CA ILE A 281 4.78 3.77 -13.70
C ILE A 281 3.96 2.69 -14.43
N MET A 282 3.71 2.83 -15.72
CA MET A 282 3.02 1.80 -16.51
C MET A 282 3.83 0.51 -16.69
N LEU A 283 5.16 0.60 -16.80
CA LEU A 283 6.04 -0.57 -16.77
C LEU A 283 5.99 -1.27 -15.41
N TYR A 284 6.00 -0.49 -14.32
CA TYR A 284 5.83 -1.01 -12.97
C TYR A 284 4.50 -1.74 -12.81
N ARG A 285 3.41 -1.12 -13.25
CA ARG A 285 2.07 -1.73 -13.28
C ARG A 285 2.06 -3.04 -14.06
N ARG A 286 2.74 -3.11 -15.20
CA ARG A 286 2.85 -4.34 -16.00
C ARG A 286 3.61 -5.45 -15.26
N MET A 287 4.66 -5.10 -14.51
CA MET A 287 5.40 -6.06 -13.67
C MET A 287 4.52 -6.56 -12.52
N LEU A 288 3.77 -5.67 -11.89
CA LEU A 288 2.82 -5.99 -10.82
C LEU A 288 1.72 -6.94 -11.31
N ASP A 289 1.06 -6.62 -12.43
CA ASP A 289 0.03 -7.45 -13.07
C ASP A 289 0.50 -8.88 -13.36
N ARG A 290 1.80 -9.04 -13.61
CA ARG A 290 2.46 -10.33 -13.90
C ARG A 290 3.13 -10.95 -12.66
N ALA A 291 2.95 -10.38 -11.48
CA ALA A 291 3.60 -10.77 -10.23
C ALA A 291 5.14 -10.91 -10.34
N GLN A 292 5.76 -10.08 -11.20
CA GLN A 292 7.20 -10.10 -11.51
C GLN A 292 8.03 -9.17 -10.61
N ILE A 293 7.37 -8.31 -9.83
CA ILE A 293 8.04 -7.57 -8.76
C ILE A 293 8.57 -8.60 -7.76
N LYS A 294 9.82 -8.45 -7.33
CA LYS A 294 10.42 -9.37 -6.38
C LYS A 294 9.79 -9.15 -5.00
N PRO A 295 9.49 -10.22 -4.24
CA PRO A 295 9.08 -10.07 -2.85
C PRO A 295 10.11 -9.25 -2.07
N LEU A 296 9.61 -8.42 -1.16
CA LEU A 296 10.45 -7.74 -0.20
C LEU A 296 10.78 -8.69 0.95
N PHE A 297 11.96 -8.51 1.51
CA PHE A 297 12.45 -9.34 2.60
C PHE A 297 13.13 -8.51 3.68
N ALA A 298 12.98 -8.96 4.91
CA ALA A 298 13.82 -8.63 6.03
C ALA A 298 14.99 -9.61 6.21
N LEU A 299 15.95 -9.19 7.05
CA LEU A 299 17.12 -9.99 7.45
C LEU A 299 17.84 -10.62 6.24
N ASP A 300 18.34 -9.78 5.34
CA ASP A 300 19.04 -10.21 4.12
C ASP A 300 18.33 -11.28 3.30
N LYS A 301 17.15 -10.93 2.78
CA LYS A 301 16.47 -11.82 1.84
C LYS A 301 16.06 -13.17 2.46
N ARG A 302 15.89 -13.23 3.79
CA ARG A 302 15.49 -14.46 4.51
C ARG A 302 14.05 -14.43 4.99
N VAL A 303 13.58 -13.33 5.54
CA VAL A 303 12.23 -13.21 6.09
C VAL A 303 11.36 -12.47 5.09
N PRO A 304 10.42 -13.13 4.39
CA PRO A 304 9.56 -12.45 3.42
C PRO A 304 8.61 -11.49 4.13
N LEU A 305 8.26 -10.40 3.44
CA LEU A 305 7.24 -9.44 3.88
C LEU A 305 5.97 -9.58 3.04
N CYS A 306 4.82 -9.35 3.67
CA CYS A 306 3.52 -9.34 3.03
C CYS A 306 3.49 -8.31 1.90
N SER A 307 2.91 -8.73 0.77
CA SER A 307 2.79 -7.94 -0.45
C SER A 307 1.34 -7.58 -0.79
N ALA A 308 0.38 -7.77 0.14
CA ALA A 308 -1.06 -7.70 -0.18
C ALA A 308 -1.47 -6.28 -0.62
N GLN A 309 -0.86 -5.26 -0.02
CA GLN A 309 -1.15 -3.86 -0.32
C GLN A 309 -0.84 -3.47 -1.78
N TRP A 310 0.03 -4.20 -2.50
CA TRP A 310 0.31 -3.92 -3.91
C TRP A 310 -0.91 -4.12 -4.82
N GLU A 311 -1.84 -4.99 -4.44
CA GLU A 311 -2.99 -5.35 -5.28
C GLU A 311 -3.82 -4.10 -5.62
N ARG A 312 -3.96 -3.18 -4.67
CA ARG A 312 -4.82 -2.00 -4.77
C ARG A 312 -4.09 -0.73 -5.23
N LEU A 313 -2.82 -0.82 -5.67
CA LEU A 313 -2.03 0.36 -6.08
C LEU A 313 -2.59 1.08 -7.32
N PHE A 314 -3.08 0.32 -8.31
CA PHE A 314 -3.60 0.87 -9.57
C PHE A 314 -5.07 0.52 -9.76
N ASN A 315 -5.77 1.34 -10.55
CA ASN A 315 -7.18 1.15 -10.88
C ASN A 315 -8.09 1.15 -9.64
N THR A 316 -7.67 1.86 -8.60
CA THR A 316 -8.36 1.91 -7.32
C THR A 316 -8.79 3.34 -7.04
N SER A 317 -10.01 3.48 -6.53
CA SER A 317 -10.53 4.74 -6.03
C SER A 317 -11.38 4.46 -4.79
N ARG A 318 -11.35 5.39 -3.84
CA ARG A 318 -12.26 5.44 -2.71
C ARG A 318 -13.56 6.11 -3.14
N LEU A 319 -14.68 5.44 -2.97
CA LEU A 319 -16.00 5.97 -3.30
C LEU A 319 -16.64 6.52 -2.01
N PRO A 320 -17.16 7.75 -2.02
CA PRO A 320 -17.84 8.30 -0.88
C PRO A 320 -19.16 7.56 -0.64
N GLY A 321 -19.48 7.32 0.63
CA GLY A 321 -20.83 6.91 1.06
C GLY A 321 -21.30 7.82 2.18
N VAL A 322 -22.59 7.77 2.53
CA VAL A 322 -23.15 8.59 3.62
C VAL A 322 -22.55 8.14 4.96
N ASP A 323 -22.73 6.87 5.32
CA ASP A 323 -22.20 6.34 6.59
C ASP A 323 -20.77 5.79 6.46
N THR A 324 -20.43 5.20 5.31
CA THR A 324 -19.16 4.49 5.12
C THR A 324 -18.74 4.54 3.66
N ASP A 325 -17.49 4.91 3.43
CA ASP A 325 -16.89 4.89 2.10
C ASP A 325 -16.50 3.47 1.69
N THR A 326 -16.29 3.23 0.39
CA THR A 326 -15.90 1.92 -0.11
C THR A 326 -14.69 2.00 -1.03
N ILE A 327 -13.83 0.99 -1.01
CA ILE A 327 -12.70 0.91 -1.95
C ILE A 327 -13.11 0.12 -3.17
N GLN A 328 -13.20 0.81 -4.31
CA GLN A 328 -13.42 0.18 -5.60
C GLN A 328 -12.08 -0.12 -6.26
N HIS A 329 -11.83 -1.40 -6.57
CA HIS A 329 -10.66 -1.84 -7.32
C HIS A 329 -11.07 -2.54 -8.63
N MET A 330 -10.54 -2.06 -9.75
CA MET A 330 -10.85 -2.57 -11.09
C MET A 330 -9.72 -3.43 -11.65
N GLN A 331 -10.05 -4.58 -12.25
CA GLN A 331 -9.02 -5.52 -12.71
C GLN A 331 -8.33 -5.11 -14.04
N ASP A 332 -9.01 -4.35 -14.91
CA ASP A 332 -8.60 -4.16 -16.31
C ASP A 332 -8.79 -2.72 -16.83
N SER A 333 -8.18 -1.72 -16.17
CA SER A 333 -8.10 -0.36 -16.72
C SER A 333 -7.02 -0.23 -17.81
N ARG A 334 -7.28 0.54 -18.87
CA ARG A 334 -6.31 0.75 -19.98
C ARG A 334 -5.97 2.22 -20.25
N HIS A 335 -6.42 3.13 -19.39
CA HIS A 335 -6.21 4.56 -19.54
C HIS A 335 -5.78 5.18 -18.22
N ILE A 336 -5.21 6.37 -18.31
CA ILE A 336 -5.07 7.31 -17.19
C ILE A 336 -6.05 8.47 -17.42
N VAL A 337 -6.27 9.26 -16.37
CA VAL A 337 -6.90 10.57 -16.51
C VAL A 337 -5.86 11.64 -16.19
N VAL A 338 -5.83 12.67 -17.03
CA VAL A 338 -4.96 13.83 -16.89
C VAL A 338 -5.82 15.06 -16.66
N TYR A 339 -5.48 15.83 -15.63
CA TYR A 339 -6.05 17.14 -15.33
C TYR A 339 -5.08 18.24 -15.74
N HIS A 340 -5.60 19.29 -16.39
CA HIS A 340 -4.86 20.51 -16.67
C HIS A 340 -5.81 21.71 -16.77
N ARG A 341 -5.58 22.76 -15.96
CA ARG A 341 -6.37 24.02 -15.96
C ARG A 341 -7.89 23.78 -15.97
N GLY A 342 -8.39 23.04 -14.98
CA GLY A 342 -9.83 22.80 -14.84
C GLY A 342 -10.45 21.76 -15.78
N ARG A 343 -9.63 21.06 -16.57
CA ARG A 343 -10.09 20.17 -17.64
C ARG A 343 -9.56 18.76 -17.46
N TYR A 344 -10.40 17.78 -17.76
CA TYR A 344 -10.11 16.36 -17.63
C TYR A 344 -9.99 15.68 -18.99
N PHE A 345 -8.95 14.87 -19.15
CA PHE A 345 -8.64 14.15 -20.38
C PHE A 345 -8.41 12.69 -20.10
N LYS A 346 -9.04 11.82 -20.89
CA LYS A 346 -8.74 10.40 -20.92
C LYS A 346 -7.59 10.16 -21.89
N VAL A 347 -6.53 9.54 -21.39
CA VAL A 347 -5.37 9.16 -22.21
C VAL A 347 -5.26 7.63 -22.24
N PRO A 348 -5.56 6.98 -23.39
CA PRO A 348 -5.30 5.56 -23.56
C PRO A 348 -3.80 5.28 -23.46
N MET A 349 -3.41 4.32 -22.62
CA MET A 349 -1.98 4.01 -22.41
C MET A 349 -1.47 2.86 -23.28
N PHE A 350 -2.32 2.35 -24.17
CA PHE A 350 -2.00 1.23 -25.05
C PHE A 350 -2.37 1.56 -26.49
N TYR A 351 -1.44 1.32 -27.40
CA TYR A 351 -1.61 1.40 -28.85
C TYR A 351 -0.99 0.14 -29.47
N ASP A 352 -1.68 -0.52 -30.40
CA ASP A 352 -1.28 -1.83 -30.96
C ASP A 352 -0.97 -2.91 -29.90
N GLY A 353 -1.69 -2.85 -28.78
CA GLY A 353 -1.47 -3.75 -27.63
C GLY A 353 -0.15 -3.56 -26.89
N LYS A 354 0.64 -2.54 -27.24
CA LYS A 354 1.86 -2.13 -26.52
C LYS A 354 1.59 -0.91 -25.67
N VAL A 355 2.32 -0.81 -24.55
CA VAL A 355 2.32 0.42 -23.74
C VAL A 355 2.96 1.54 -24.58
N LEU A 356 2.39 2.73 -24.57
CA LEU A 356 2.94 3.90 -25.26
C LEU A 356 4.41 4.12 -24.87
N SER A 357 5.27 4.46 -25.83
CA SER A 357 6.67 4.84 -25.57
C SER A 357 6.74 6.17 -24.80
N PRO A 358 7.84 6.48 -24.10
CA PRO A 358 7.97 7.75 -23.37
C PRO A 358 7.69 8.99 -24.24
N ARG A 359 8.26 9.06 -25.46
CA ARG A 359 8.03 10.16 -26.41
C ARG A 359 6.56 10.21 -26.90
N ALA A 360 5.90 9.07 -27.07
CA ALA A 360 4.48 9.04 -27.42
C ALA A 360 3.58 9.51 -26.27
N VAL A 361 3.93 9.24 -25.02
CA VAL A 361 3.22 9.78 -23.86
C VAL A 361 3.46 11.28 -23.74
N GLU A 362 4.70 11.74 -23.91
CA GLU A 362 5.04 13.16 -23.95
C GLU A 362 4.23 13.90 -25.02
N GLN A 363 4.11 13.36 -26.23
CA GLN A 363 3.27 13.91 -27.31
C GLN A 363 1.80 14.07 -26.89
N GLN A 364 1.25 13.16 -26.08
CA GLN A 364 -0.11 13.30 -25.54
C GLN A 364 -0.18 14.44 -24.52
N MET A 365 0.83 14.60 -23.66
CA MET A 365 0.88 15.69 -22.69
C MET A 365 1.06 17.05 -23.39
N GLU A 366 1.91 17.14 -24.41
CA GLU A 366 2.05 18.33 -25.26
C GLU A 366 0.71 18.75 -25.88
N ARG A 367 -0.07 17.79 -26.40
CA ARG A 367 -1.42 18.05 -26.93
C ARG A 367 -2.38 18.58 -25.87
N ILE A 368 -2.33 18.07 -24.63
CA ILE A 368 -3.17 18.55 -23.52
C ILE A 368 -2.76 19.97 -23.10
N LEU A 369 -1.45 20.24 -23.00
CA LEU A 369 -0.94 21.56 -22.64
C LEU A 369 -1.24 22.62 -23.72
N ALA A 370 -1.26 22.22 -24.99
CA ALA A 370 -1.57 23.09 -26.12
C ALA A 370 -3.07 23.23 -26.41
N ASP A 371 -3.94 22.45 -25.75
CA ASP A 371 -5.38 22.49 -25.98
C ASP A 371 -5.97 23.84 -25.52
N PRO A 372 -6.61 24.63 -26.41
CA PRO A 372 -7.15 25.95 -26.08
C PRO A 372 -8.59 25.92 -25.54
N SER A 373 -9.22 24.75 -25.38
CA SER A 373 -10.59 24.65 -24.88
C SER A 373 -10.75 25.20 -23.46
N GLU A 374 -11.86 25.87 -23.19
CA GLU A 374 -12.20 26.31 -21.83
C GLU A 374 -12.88 25.18 -21.02
N PRO A 375 -12.78 25.19 -19.68
CA PRO A 375 -13.55 24.28 -18.83
C PRO A 375 -15.05 24.55 -18.94
N GLN A 376 -15.86 23.50 -18.79
CA GLN A 376 -17.31 23.62 -18.74
C GLN A 376 -17.75 24.28 -17.43
N PRO A 377 -18.96 24.87 -17.36
CA PRO A 377 -19.46 25.48 -16.13
C PRO A 377 -19.38 24.50 -14.95
N GLY A 378 -18.73 24.92 -13.86
CA GLY A 378 -18.49 24.11 -12.66
C GLY A 378 -17.36 23.07 -12.76
N GLU A 379 -16.85 22.77 -13.96
CA GLU A 379 -15.88 21.70 -14.15
C GLU A 379 -14.52 22.02 -13.52
N GLU A 380 -14.10 23.28 -13.59
CA GLU A 380 -12.78 23.71 -13.13
C GLU A 380 -12.52 23.27 -11.69
N CYS A 381 -13.55 23.43 -10.84
CA CYS A 381 -13.50 23.14 -9.42
C CYS A 381 -14.14 21.78 -9.06
N LEU A 382 -14.52 20.94 -10.02
CA LEU A 382 -15.28 19.71 -9.77
C LEU A 382 -14.61 18.79 -8.73
N ALA A 383 -13.29 18.66 -8.76
CA ALA A 383 -12.56 17.82 -7.83
C ALA A 383 -12.60 18.32 -6.37
N ALA A 384 -13.03 19.57 -6.12
CA ALA A 384 -13.20 20.10 -4.77
C ALA A 384 -14.17 19.25 -3.92
N LEU A 385 -15.13 18.58 -4.57
CA LEU A 385 -16.01 17.62 -3.89
C LEU A 385 -15.21 16.50 -3.22
N THR A 386 -14.12 16.03 -3.82
CA THR A 386 -13.24 15.00 -3.22
C THR A 386 -12.38 15.54 -2.08
N ALA A 387 -12.23 16.86 -1.99
CA ALA A 387 -11.39 17.56 -1.02
C ALA A 387 -12.12 17.97 0.25
N GLY A 388 -13.44 18.15 0.18
CA GLY A 388 -14.30 18.51 1.31
C GLY A 388 -14.78 17.31 2.14
N ASP A 389 -15.84 17.53 2.92
CA ASP A 389 -16.46 16.49 3.76
C ASP A 389 -17.05 15.33 2.95
N ARG A 390 -17.05 14.14 3.56
CA ARG A 390 -17.41 12.89 2.85
C ARG A 390 -18.90 12.77 2.56
N VAL A 391 -19.76 13.25 3.45
CA VAL A 391 -21.22 13.16 3.31
C VAL A 391 -21.74 14.05 2.18
N PRO A 392 -21.42 15.37 2.13
CA PRO A 392 -21.81 16.20 0.99
C PRO A 392 -21.28 15.68 -0.34
N TRP A 393 -20.07 15.10 -0.35
CA TRP A 393 -19.54 14.46 -1.54
C TRP A 393 -20.37 13.24 -1.95
N ALA A 394 -20.73 12.36 -1.01
CA ALA A 394 -21.57 11.19 -1.31
C ALA A 394 -22.92 11.59 -1.92
N GLU A 395 -23.58 12.59 -1.33
CA GLU A 395 -24.87 13.10 -1.77
C GLU A 395 -24.78 13.76 -3.15
N ALA A 396 -23.80 14.66 -3.37
CA ALA A 396 -23.60 15.31 -4.66
C ALA A 396 -23.24 14.31 -5.77
N ARG A 397 -22.44 13.29 -5.43
CA ARG A 397 -22.08 12.21 -6.37
C ARG A 397 -23.34 11.47 -6.84
N GLU A 398 -24.20 11.05 -5.92
CA GLU A 398 -25.40 10.28 -6.24
C GLU A 398 -26.44 11.15 -6.98
N ALA A 399 -26.67 12.37 -6.53
CA ALA A 399 -27.68 13.26 -7.10
C ALA A 399 -27.33 13.73 -8.53
N TYR A 400 -26.06 14.07 -8.79
CA TYR A 400 -25.69 14.81 -10.01
C TYR A 400 -24.71 14.08 -10.92
N LEU A 401 -23.85 13.20 -10.39
CA LEU A 401 -22.76 12.62 -11.17
C LEU A 401 -22.99 11.17 -11.61
N ARG A 402 -24.04 10.52 -11.10
CA ARG A 402 -24.37 9.11 -11.40
C ARG A 402 -25.31 8.89 -12.58
N GLN A 403 -25.62 9.95 -13.33
CA GLN A 403 -26.55 9.89 -14.47
C GLN A 403 -25.89 10.36 -15.78
N GLY A 404 -26.33 9.75 -16.90
CA GLY A 404 -26.03 10.21 -18.26
C GLY A 404 -24.53 10.38 -18.57
N ARG A 405 -24.16 11.55 -19.11
CA ARG A 405 -22.76 11.87 -19.50
C ARG A 405 -21.82 11.98 -18.30
N ASN A 406 -22.30 12.50 -17.17
CA ASN A 406 -21.50 12.62 -15.95
C ASN A 406 -21.06 11.26 -15.44
N GLN A 407 -21.96 10.26 -15.49
CA GLN A 407 -21.62 8.90 -15.08
C GLN A 407 -20.46 8.32 -15.90
N GLN A 408 -20.47 8.54 -17.22
CA GLN A 408 -19.41 8.06 -18.11
C GLN A 408 -18.07 8.76 -17.84
N ALA A 409 -18.10 10.07 -17.57
CA ALA A 409 -16.92 10.84 -17.23
C ALA A 409 -16.37 10.44 -15.85
N LEU A 410 -17.23 10.36 -14.82
CA LEU A 410 -16.89 9.92 -13.48
C LEU A 410 -16.33 8.49 -13.46
N ASP A 411 -16.99 7.55 -14.15
CA ASP A 411 -16.48 6.19 -14.33
C ASP A 411 -15.10 6.18 -14.99
N THR A 412 -14.85 7.11 -15.91
CA THR A 412 -13.53 7.23 -16.54
C THR A 412 -12.46 7.65 -15.53
N VAL A 413 -12.77 8.57 -14.62
CA VAL A 413 -11.87 8.99 -13.53
C VAL A 413 -11.67 7.87 -12.50
N GLU A 414 -12.77 7.32 -11.97
CA GLU A 414 -12.78 6.28 -10.94
C GLU A 414 -12.08 5.00 -11.42
N LYS A 415 -12.25 4.62 -12.69
CA LYS A 415 -11.64 3.42 -13.28
C LYS A 415 -10.24 3.66 -13.86
N ALA A 416 -9.73 4.90 -13.91
CA ALA A 416 -8.39 5.20 -14.43
C ALA A 416 -7.30 4.42 -13.68
N ALA A 417 -6.17 4.12 -14.34
CA ALA A 417 -5.07 3.41 -13.70
C ALA A 417 -4.47 4.20 -12.53
N PHE A 418 -4.32 5.50 -12.72
CA PHE A 418 -3.97 6.52 -11.73
C PHE A 418 -4.37 7.89 -12.32
N PHE A 419 -4.33 8.92 -11.48
CA PHE A 419 -4.64 10.30 -11.88
C PHE A 419 -3.35 11.08 -12.08
N VAL A 420 -3.32 11.99 -13.06
CA VAL A 420 -2.18 12.85 -13.35
C VAL A 420 -2.63 14.29 -13.34
N THR A 421 -1.91 15.17 -12.66
CA THR A 421 -2.09 16.61 -12.74
C THR A 421 -0.88 17.24 -13.42
N LEU A 422 -1.13 17.91 -14.55
CA LEU A 422 -0.21 18.86 -15.16
C LEU A 422 -0.48 20.23 -14.54
N ASP A 423 0.25 20.53 -13.48
CA ASP A 423 0.10 21.75 -12.69
C ASP A 423 0.68 22.95 -13.43
N ASP A 424 -0.04 24.07 -13.43
CA ASP A 424 0.35 25.32 -14.08
C ASP A 424 1.25 26.20 -13.20
N THR A 425 1.48 25.81 -11.95
CA THR A 425 2.43 26.45 -11.03
C THR A 425 3.83 25.82 -11.12
N GLU A 426 4.81 26.49 -10.50
CA GLU A 426 6.18 26.02 -10.38
C GLU A 426 6.53 25.81 -8.92
N GLN A 427 7.00 24.61 -8.58
CA GLN A 427 7.54 24.27 -7.26
C GLN A 427 8.95 23.71 -7.44
N ARG A 428 9.88 24.08 -6.55
CA ARG A 428 11.26 23.54 -6.56
C ARG A 428 11.96 23.94 -5.27
N TYR A 429 12.87 23.10 -4.79
CA TYR A 429 13.88 23.51 -3.82
C TYR A 429 14.75 24.64 -4.40
N LYS A 430 14.81 25.77 -3.69
CA LYS A 430 15.66 26.91 -4.03
C LYS A 430 16.70 27.09 -2.93
N ALA A 431 17.99 27.12 -3.29
CA ALA A 431 19.05 27.23 -2.30
C ALA A 431 19.07 28.61 -1.61
N GLU A 432 18.53 29.63 -2.27
CA GLU A 432 18.43 31.00 -1.78
C GLU A 432 17.33 31.16 -0.72
N ASP A 433 16.31 30.30 -0.76
CA ASP A 433 15.18 30.28 0.20
C ASP A 433 14.77 28.83 0.50
N PRO A 434 15.64 28.07 1.20
CA PRO A 434 15.52 26.61 1.29
C PRO A 434 14.28 26.17 2.06
N VAL A 435 13.88 26.91 3.09
CA VAL A 435 12.74 26.54 3.95
C VAL A 435 11.43 26.86 3.25
N ARG A 436 11.20 28.13 2.88
CA ARG A 436 9.92 28.55 2.28
C ARG A 436 9.64 27.86 0.95
N SER A 437 10.69 27.57 0.17
CA SER A 437 10.54 26.84 -1.08
C SER A 437 10.10 25.39 -0.86
N LEU A 438 10.58 24.71 0.18
CA LEU A 438 10.12 23.36 0.54
C LEU A 438 8.73 23.37 1.18
N ASP A 439 8.42 24.38 2.00
CA ASP A 439 7.10 24.51 2.64
C ASP A 439 6.00 24.71 1.61
N SER A 440 6.22 25.63 0.66
CA SER A 440 5.33 25.84 -0.49
C SER A 440 5.16 24.56 -1.31
N TYR A 441 6.27 23.85 -1.56
CA TYR A 441 6.24 22.62 -2.35
C TYR A 441 5.47 21.51 -1.65
N ALA A 442 5.69 21.31 -0.35
CA ALA A 442 4.96 20.33 0.45
C ALA A 442 3.46 20.61 0.52
N LYS A 443 3.06 21.87 0.77
CA LYS A 443 1.66 22.30 0.74
C LYS A 443 1.02 22.03 -0.61
N SER A 444 1.71 22.37 -1.70
CA SER A 444 1.26 22.12 -3.07
C SER A 444 1.09 20.62 -3.39
N LEU A 445 1.92 19.75 -2.83
CA LEU A 445 1.78 18.29 -2.98
C LEU A 445 0.69 17.70 -2.08
N LEU A 446 0.49 18.25 -0.88
CA LEU A 446 -0.51 17.79 0.07
C LEU A 446 -1.94 18.14 -0.37
N HIS A 447 -2.22 19.42 -0.61
CA HIS A 447 -3.57 19.91 -0.89
C HIS A 447 -3.71 20.66 -2.23
N GLY A 448 -2.61 21.04 -2.89
CA GLY A 448 -2.67 21.76 -4.16
C GLY A 448 -3.54 23.01 -4.09
N LYS A 449 -4.39 23.21 -5.09
CA LYS A 449 -5.41 24.28 -5.13
C LYS A 449 -6.75 23.85 -4.50
N CYS A 450 -6.80 22.68 -3.85
CA CYS A 450 -8.00 22.03 -3.31
C CYS A 450 -9.00 21.50 -4.36
N TYR A 451 -8.75 21.67 -5.65
CA TYR A 451 -9.64 21.20 -6.73
C TYR A 451 -8.91 20.62 -7.95
N ASP A 452 -7.59 20.61 -7.93
CA ASP A 452 -6.72 20.20 -9.03
C ASP A 452 -6.16 18.78 -8.86
N ARG A 453 -6.70 18.02 -7.90
CA ARG A 453 -6.35 16.63 -7.59
C ARG A 453 -7.64 15.84 -7.40
N TRP A 454 -7.61 14.54 -7.69
CA TRP A 454 -8.69 13.64 -7.32
C TRP A 454 -8.31 12.88 -6.05
N PHE A 455 -8.63 13.44 -4.88
CA PHE A 455 -8.11 12.96 -3.59
C PHE A 455 -8.55 11.53 -3.23
N ASP A 456 -9.63 11.05 -3.85
CA ASP A 456 -10.13 9.68 -3.74
C ASP A 456 -9.31 8.65 -4.53
N LYS A 457 -8.46 9.09 -5.46
CA LYS A 457 -7.66 8.18 -6.28
C LYS A 457 -6.57 7.54 -5.42
N SER A 458 -6.25 6.26 -5.66
CA SER A 458 -5.16 5.58 -4.95
C SER A 458 -3.87 6.40 -4.90
N PHE A 459 -3.52 7.05 -6.02
CA PHE A 459 -2.56 8.14 -6.03
C PHE A 459 -2.76 9.08 -7.23
N ASN A 460 -2.26 10.30 -7.07
CA ASN A 460 -2.18 11.38 -8.04
C ASN A 460 -0.70 11.67 -8.34
N LEU A 461 -0.28 11.57 -9.61
CA LEU A 461 1.01 12.05 -10.09
C LEU A 461 0.93 13.52 -10.44
N ILE A 462 1.71 14.34 -9.77
CA ILE A 462 1.70 15.80 -9.95
C ILE A 462 2.97 16.16 -10.70
N VAL A 463 2.87 16.89 -11.80
CA VAL A 463 4.01 17.39 -12.58
C VAL A 463 3.85 18.88 -12.77
N PHE A 464 4.78 19.67 -12.23
CA PHE A 464 4.78 21.12 -12.28
C PHE A 464 5.34 21.64 -13.59
N ARG A 465 5.03 22.91 -13.90
CA ARG A 465 5.40 23.58 -15.16
C ARG A 465 6.91 23.54 -15.44
N ASN A 466 7.74 23.59 -14.40
CA ASN A 466 9.21 23.57 -14.48
C ASN A 466 9.83 22.16 -14.46
N GLY A 467 9.02 21.10 -14.62
CA GLY A 467 9.48 19.71 -14.69
C GLY A 467 9.78 19.05 -13.35
N THR A 468 9.53 19.69 -12.20
CA THR A 468 9.51 18.99 -10.91
C THR A 468 8.22 18.18 -10.78
N MET A 469 8.20 17.17 -9.91
CA MET A 469 7.02 16.31 -9.75
C MET A 469 6.81 15.87 -8.31
N GLY A 470 5.73 15.16 -8.04
CA GLY A 470 5.50 14.52 -6.76
C GLY A 470 4.28 13.63 -6.81
N LEU A 471 3.90 13.10 -5.65
CA LEU A 471 2.71 12.27 -5.52
C LEU A 471 1.84 12.75 -4.37
N ASN A 472 0.53 12.59 -4.51
CA ASN A 472 -0.43 12.56 -3.41
C ASN A 472 -1.10 11.19 -3.41
N ALA A 473 -1.29 10.55 -2.25
CA ALA A 473 -1.85 9.21 -2.15
C ALA A 473 -2.95 9.12 -1.09
N GLU A 474 -4.05 8.47 -1.47
CA GLU A 474 -5.13 8.09 -0.54
C GLU A 474 -4.65 6.97 0.37
N HIS A 475 -4.96 7.05 1.67
CA HIS A 475 -4.27 6.25 2.68
C HIS A 475 -4.98 4.94 3.05
N SER A 476 -6.29 4.83 2.84
CA SER A 476 -7.07 3.70 3.32
C SER A 476 -6.56 2.36 2.77
N TRP A 477 -6.21 2.29 1.48
CA TRP A 477 -5.84 1.03 0.81
C TRP A 477 -4.40 0.57 1.08
N ALA A 478 -3.47 1.46 1.43
CA ALA A 478 -2.08 1.09 1.72
C ALA A 478 -1.28 2.10 2.56
N ASP A 479 -0.14 1.62 3.06
CA ASP A 479 0.85 2.40 3.79
C ASP A 479 1.92 2.97 2.83
N ALA A 480 2.55 4.07 3.24
CA ALA A 480 3.54 4.82 2.45
C ALA A 480 4.69 3.99 1.81
N PRO A 481 5.22 2.89 2.42
CA PRO A 481 6.27 2.09 1.79
C PRO A 481 5.91 1.50 0.42
N ILE A 482 4.62 1.28 0.14
CA ILE A 482 4.15 0.78 -1.16
C ILE A 482 4.35 1.85 -2.24
N ILE A 483 3.95 3.09 -1.95
CA ILE A 483 4.16 4.25 -2.81
C ILE A 483 5.66 4.56 -2.95
N GLY A 484 6.43 4.48 -1.87
CA GLY A 484 7.89 4.68 -1.91
C GLY A 484 8.58 3.73 -2.90
N HIS A 485 8.20 2.45 -2.91
CA HIS A 485 8.75 1.49 -3.88
C HIS A 485 8.36 1.81 -5.33
N LEU A 486 7.14 2.33 -5.58
CA LEU A 486 6.77 2.81 -6.91
C LEU A 486 7.64 4.02 -7.30
N TRP A 487 7.80 4.97 -6.39
CA TRP A 487 8.52 6.23 -6.60
C TRP A 487 9.99 6.03 -6.96
N GLU A 488 10.66 5.03 -6.39
CA GLU A 488 12.03 4.65 -6.73
C GLU A 488 12.22 4.20 -8.19
N VAL A 489 11.16 3.74 -8.84
CA VAL A 489 11.19 3.27 -10.24
C VAL A 489 10.81 4.36 -11.21
N ALA A 490 9.97 5.33 -10.79
CA ALA A 490 9.41 6.37 -11.65
C ALA A 490 10.46 7.31 -12.29
N SER A 491 11.66 7.43 -11.71
CA SER A 491 12.68 8.43 -12.11
C SER A 491 13.90 7.87 -12.86
N ARG A 492 13.83 6.65 -13.42
CA ARG A 492 15.02 5.93 -13.95
C ARG A 492 15.31 6.12 -15.44
N LEU A 493 14.44 6.81 -16.18
CA LEU A 493 14.55 6.98 -17.62
C LEU A 493 15.26 8.29 -17.96
N GLY A 494 16.08 8.28 -19.01
CA GLY A 494 16.86 9.43 -19.46
C GLY A 494 16.14 10.29 -20.50
N TYR A 495 16.75 11.44 -20.81
CA TYR A 495 16.26 12.45 -21.75
C TYR A 495 17.28 12.69 -22.88
N THR A 496 16.88 13.37 -23.94
CA THR A 496 17.78 13.89 -24.99
C THR A 496 18.50 15.15 -24.49
N GLU A 497 19.44 15.68 -25.27
CA GLU A 497 20.13 16.95 -24.95
C GLU A 497 19.16 18.13 -24.87
N GLU A 498 18.11 18.12 -25.68
CA GLU A 498 17.02 19.10 -25.67
C GLU A 498 16.02 18.91 -24.51
N GLY A 499 16.21 17.88 -23.69
CA GLY A 499 15.36 17.59 -22.53
C GLY A 499 14.08 16.80 -22.83
N HIS A 500 13.86 16.38 -24.08
CA HIS A 500 12.72 15.53 -24.49
C HIS A 500 12.92 14.05 -24.09
N CYS A 501 11.83 13.28 -24.09
CA CYS A 501 11.94 11.83 -23.92
C CYS A 501 12.67 11.19 -25.10
N LYS A 502 13.53 10.20 -24.83
CA LYS A 502 14.20 9.44 -25.90
C LYS A 502 13.19 8.67 -26.76
N GLY A 503 13.44 8.64 -28.07
CA GLY A 503 12.62 7.99 -29.08
C GLY A 503 11.91 8.97 -30.00
N ASN A 504 11.06 8.47 -30.90
CA ASN A 504 10.37 9.29 -31.90
C ASN A 504 8.87 9.45 -31.57
N PRO A 505 8.26 10.59 -31.93
CA PRO A 505 6.80 10.77 -31.86
C PRO A 505 6.07 9.72 -32.70
N HIS A 506 4.82 9.43 -32.35
CA HIS A 506 4.00 8.49 -33.08
C HIS A 506 3.04 9.25 -34.02
N PRO A 507 3.21 9.16 -35.36
CA PRO A 507 2.51 10.06 -36.29
C PRO A 507 0.99 9.85 -36.31
N SER A 508 0.52 8.61 -36.22
CA SER A 508 -0.91 8.24 -36.29
C SER A 508 -1.58 8.04 -34.93
N LEU A 509 -0.95 8.44 -33.83
CA LEU A 509 -1.51 8.21 -32.50
C LEU A 509 -2.72 9.14 -32.27
N PRO A 510 -3.91 8.61 -31.93
CA PRO A 510 -5.08 9.43 -31.62
C PRO A 510 -4.80 10.40 -30.48
N GLY A 511 -5.48 11.55 -30.51
CA GLY A 511 -5.38 12.54 -29.44
C GLY A 511 -5.99 12.07 -28.11
N PRO A 512 -5.69 12.78 -27.02
CA PRO A 512 -6.37 12.57 -25.75
C PRO A 512 -7.87 12.92 -25.89
N GLN A 513 -8.73 12.17 -25.22
CA GLN A 513 -10.18 12.43 -25.28
C GLN A 513 -10.60 13.34 -24.13
N ARG A 514 -11.11 14.52 -24.46
CA ARG A 514 -11.71 15.46 -23.49
C ARG A 514 -12.96 14.85 -22.84
N LEU A 515 -13.00 14.80 -21.51
CA LEU A 515 -14.21 14.41 -20.77
C LEU A 515 -15.25 15.52 -20.84
N GLN A 516 -16.52 15.12 -20.86
CA GLN A 516 -17.65 16.01 -21.01
C GLN A 516 -18.56 15.86 -19.79
N TRP A 517 -18.85 16.96 -19.14
CA TRP A 517 -19.66 17.08 -17.94
C TRP A 517 -20.87 17.98 -18.19
N ASN A 518 -21.95 17.69 -17.50
CA ASN A 518 -23.14 18.51 -17.42
C ASN A 518 -23.40 18.79 -15.93
N ILE A 519 -22.87 19.89 -15.42
CA ILE A 519 -22.88 20.20 -13.99
C ILE A 519 -23.97 21.24 -13.72
N PRO A 520 -25.13 20.85 -13.17
CA PRO A 520 -26.23 21.77 -12.91
C PRO A 520 -25.86 22.76 -11.79
N ALA A 521 -26.58 23.89 -11.70
CA ALA A 521 -26.27 24.98 -10.78
C ALA A 521 -26.26 24.54 -9.29
N GLU A 522 -27.12 23.59 -8.93
CA GLU A 522 -27.17 23.00 -7.59
C GLU A 522 -25.88 22.23 -7.27
N CYS A 523 -25.36 21.47 -8.26
CA CYS A 523 -24.07 20.78 -8.13
C CYS A 523 -22.91 21.78 -8.05
N GLN A 524 -22.97 22.89 -8.80
CA GLN A 524 -21.97 23.97 -8.70
C GLN A 524 -21.96 24.60 -7.31
N THR A 525 -23.13 24.73 -6.67
CA THR A 525 -23.24 25.21 -5.29
C THR A 525 -22.60 24.23 -4.31
N ALA A 526 -22.83 22.93 -4.47
CA ALA A 526 -22.16 21.90 -3.66
C ALA A 526 -20.64 21.92 -3.85
N ILE A 527 -20.15 22.07 -5.09
CA ILE A 527 -18.73 22.22 -5.42
C ILE A 527 -18.14 23.43 -4.70
N ALA A 528 -18.80 24.59 -4.76
CA ALA A 528 -18.34 25.82 -4.12
C ALA A 528 -18.30 25.68 -2.59
N SER A 529 -19.30 25.03 -1.98
CA SER A 529 -19.33 24.74 -0.55
C SER A 529 -18.17 23.83 -0.12
N SER A 530 -17.95 22.72 -0.84
CA SER A 530 -16.82 21.82 -0.57
C SER A 530 -15.47 22.52 -0.76
N LEU A 531 -15.35 23.40 -1.75
CA LEU A 531 -14.14 24.18 -1.98
C LEU A 531 -13.85 25.16 -0.83
N MET A 532 -14.88 25.81 -0.28
CA MET A 532 -14.74 26.70 0.87
C MET A 532 -14.22 25.94 2.09
N VAL A 533 -14.79 24.78 2.40
CA VAL A 533 -14.31 23.90 3.49
C VAL A 533 -12.87 23.47 3.25
N ALA A 534 -12.55 23.01 2.03
CA ALA A 534 -11.22 22.53 1.69
C ALA A 534 -10.16 23.65 1.74
N LYS A 535 -10.49 24.86 1.29
CA LYS A 535 -9.58 26.03 1.39
C LYS A 535 -9.33 26.42 2.83
N ALA A 536 -10.37 26.54 3.65
CA ALA A 536 -10.21 26.82 5.07
C ALA A 536 -9.30 25.80 5.76
N LEU A 537 -9.47 24.51 5.45
CA LEU A 537 -8.59 23.45 5.95
C LEU A 537 -7.15 23.56 5.44
N ALA A 538 -6.95 23.90 4.15
CA ALA A 538 -5.63 24.07 3.57
C ALA A 538 -4.88 25.28 4.12
N ASP A 539 -5.58 26.39 4.36
CA ASP A 539 -5.04 27.63 4.92
C ASP A 539 -4.61 27.45 6.39
N ASP A 540 -5.25 26.52 7.12
CA ASP A 540 -4.91 26.15 8.51
C ASP A 540 -3.71 25.18 8.61
N VAL A 541 -3.20 24.67 7.48
CA VAL A 541 -1.99 23.83 7.49
C VAL A 541 -0.75 24.70 7.60
N ASP A 542 0.02 24.54 8.67
CA ASP A 542 1.41 25.00 8.73
C ASP A 542 2.38 23.89 8.31
N SER A 543 3.42 24.27 7.56
CA SER A 543 4.46 23.36 7.09
C SER A 543 5.80 24.02 7.26
N HIS A 544 6.74 23.29 7.87
CA HIS A 544 8.12 23.72 8.04
C HIS A 544 9.08 22.57 7.76
N ILE A 545 9.81 22.64 6.65
CA ILE A 545 10.72 21.61 6.16
C ILE A 545 12.13 22.15 6.14
N ILE A 546 13.01 21.49 6.89
CA ILE A 546 14.41 21.88 7.01
C ILE A 546 15.30 20.79 6.39
N PRO A 547 16.10 21.12 5.36
CA PRO A 547 17.11 20.22 4.84
C PRO A 547 18.29 20.13 5.82
N PHE A 548 18.35 19.06 6.61
CA PHE A 548 19.44 18.84 7.57
C PHE A 548 20.68 18.22 6.90
N ASN A 549 21.74 19.00 6.74
CA ASN A 549 22.97 18.60 6.03
C ASN A 549 24.21 18.41 6.94
N CYS A 550 24.09 18.66 8.26
CA CYS A 550 25.24 18.60 9.17
C CYS A 550 25.80 17.18 9.33
N PHE A 551 24.91 16.18 9.40
CA PHE A 551 25.27 14.76 9.45
C PHE A 551 24.06 13.89 9.09
N GLY A 552 24.27 12.59 8.95
CA GLY A 552 23.19 11.63 8.74
C GLY A 552 23.45 10.29 9.44
N LYS A 553 22.78 9.24 8.96
CA LYS A 553 22.85 7.89 9.55
C LYS A 553 24.28 7.36 9.76
N GLY A 554 25.23 7.78 8.92
CA GLY A 554 26.63 7.34 9.00
C GLY A 554 27.28 7.70 10.33
N LEU A 555 27.13 8.95 10.78
CA LEU A 555 27.68 9.40 12.06
C LEU A 555 26.94 8.78 13.24
N ILE A 556 25.61 8.77 13.20
CA ILE A 556 24.78 8.24 14.29
C ILE A 556 25.10 6.75 14.55
N LYS A 557 25.35 5.98 13.47
CA LYS A 557 25.75 4.58 13.58
C LYS A 557 27.17 4.39 14.12
N LYS A 558 28.13 5.25 13.78
CA LYS A 558 29.46 5.24 14.40
C LYS A 558 29.37 5.43 15.92
N CYS A 559 28.41 6.23 16.37
CA CYS A 559 28.10 6.40 17.79
C CYS A 559 27.34 5.22 18.41
N ARG A 560 27.09 4.11 17.69
CA ARG A 560 26.33 2.93 18.17
C ARG A 560 24.92 3.28 18.67
N THR A 561 24.21 4.12 17.93
CA THR A 561 22.81 4.48 18.20
C THR A 561 21.97 4.21 16.94
N SER A 562 20.71 3.80 17.10
CA SER A 562 19.79 3.70 15.98
C SER A 562 19.45 5.10 15.45
N PRO A 563 19.59 5.37 14.14
CA PRO A 563 19.20 6.67 13.56
C PRO A 563 17.75 7.03 13.81
N ASP A 564 16.87 6.03 13.75
CA ASP A 564 15.43 6.18 13.97
C ASP A 564 15.13 6.62 15.42
N ALA A 565 15.64 5.86 16.39
CA ALA A 565 15.53 6.22 17.82
C ALA A 565 16.15 7.59 18.11
N PHE A 566 17.28 7.92 17.48
CA PHE A 566 17.94 9.22 17.66
C PHE A 566 17.03 10.38 17.26
N ILE A 567 16.33 10.29 16.11
CA ILE A 567 15.43 11.36 15.70
C ILE A 567 14.16 11.40 16.57
N GLN A 568 13.61 10.25 16.95
CA GLN A 568 12.44 10.19 17.83
C GLN A 568 12.73 10.84 19.20
N ILE A 569 13.90 10.57 19.77
CA ILE A 569 14.35 11.19 21.02
C ILE A 569 14.62 12.69 20.84
N ALA A 570 15.23 13.09 19.71
CA ALA A 570 15.46 14.50 19.40
C ALA A 570 14.13 15.27 19.30
N LEU A 571 13.10 14.66 18.73
CA LEU A 571 11.77 15.26 18.64
C LEU A 571 11.11 15.42 20.02
N GLN A 572 11.22 14.41 20.89
CA GLN A 572 10.72 14.53 22.28
C GLN A 572 11.45 15.65 23.03
N LEU A 573 12.76 15.76 22.88
CA LEU A 573 13.54 16.85 23.48
C LEU A 573 13.13 18.21 22.92
N ALA A 574 12.95 18.33 21.60
CA ALA A 574 12.52 19.56 20.96
C ALA A 574 11.13 20.01 21.46
N HIS A 575 10.18 19.09 21.52
CA HIS A 575 8.85 19.36 22.05
C HIS A 575 8.87 19.76 23.53
N PHE A 576 9.65 19.04 24.35
CA PHE A 576 9.78 19.36 25.77
C PHE A 576 10.41 20.75 26.00
N ARG A 577 11.40 21.15 25.18
CA ARG A 577 11.99 22.49 25.24
C ARG A 577 11.03 23.60 24.83
N ASP A 578 10.15 23.34 23.86
CA ASP A 578 9.18 24.32 23.36
C ASP A 578 7.95 24.44 24.28
N LYS A 579 7.39 23.32 24.75
CA LYS A 579 6.12 23.28 25.49
C LYS A 579 6.27 23.10 27.00
N GLY A 580 7.44 22.72 27.49
CA GLY A 580 7.68 22.43 28.92
C GLY A 580 6.97 21.18 29.45
N ARG A 581 6.33 20.38 28.58
CA ARG A 581 5.58 19.17 28.94
C ARG A 581 5.79 18.06 27.90
N PHE A 582 5.52 16.83 28.30
CA PHE A 582 5.51 15.67 27.40
C PHE A 582 4.14 15.46 26.78
N CYS A 583 4.10 14.76 25.65
CA CYS A 583 2.87 14.49 24.93
C CYS A 583 2.84 13.10 24.32
N LEU A 584 1.62 12.58 24.11
CA LEU A 584 1.42 11.32 23.42
C LEU A 584 1.99 11.42 21.99
N THR A 585 2.84 10.47 21.63
CA THR A 585 3.58 10.48 20.36
C THR A 585 3.37 9.17 19.61
N TYR A 586 2.95 9.27 18.36
CA TYR A 586 2.72 8.15 17.46
C TYR A 586 3.87 7.99 16.46
N GLU A 587 4.45 6.80 16.42
CA GLU A 587 5.30 6.35 15.33
C GLU A 587 4.73 5.07 14.70
N ALA A 588 4.61 5.05 13.37
CA ALA A 588 4.14 3.87 12.64
C ALA A 588 5.26 2.82 12.51
N SER A 589 4.98 1.59 12.97
CA SER A 589 5.82 0.42 12.70
C SER A 589 5.08 -0.60 11.84
N MET A 590 5.74 -1.13 10.81
CA MET A 590 5.11 -2.10 9.91
C MET A 590 4.99 -3.49 10.55
N THR A 591 3.82 -4.11 10.40
CA THR A 591 3.56 -5.51 10.81
C THR A 591 3.58 -6.48 9.63
N ARG A 592 4.24 -6.09 8.53
CA ARG A 592 4.29 -6.85 7.27
C ARG A 592 5.02 -8.19 7.35
N MET A 593 5.61 -8.58 8.49
CA MET A 593 6.05 -9.96 8.71
C MET A 593 4.87 -10.93 8.84
N PHE A 594 3.67 -10.40 9.07
CA PHE A 594 2.42 -11.14 9.14
C PHE A 594 1.58 -10.94 7.88
N ARG A 595 0.75 -11.93 7.57
CA ARG A 595 -0.20 -11.87 6.46
C ARG A 595 -1.14 -10.69 6.65
N GLU A 596 -1.29 -9.90 5.59
CA GLU A 596 -2.11 -8.68 5.54
C GLU A 596 -1.76 -7.64 6.61
N GLY A 597 -0.55 -7.72 7.19
CA GLY A 597 -0.07 -6.74 8.16
C GLY A 597 0.02 -5.34 7.57
N ARG A 598 -0.58 -4.37 8.28
CA ARG A 598 -0.48 -2.93 8.04
C ARG A 598 0.56 -2.35 9.00
N THR A 599 0.10 -1.67 10.04
CA THR A 599 0.90 -0.94 11.01
C THR A 599 0.50 -1.28 12.45
N GLU A 600 1.43 -1.07 13.36
CA GLU A 600 1.26 -0.96 14.80
C GLU A 600 1.88 0.36 15.27
N THR A 601 1.48 0.84 16.44
CA THR A 601 1.99 2.07 17.05
C THR A 601 3.22 1.78 17.91
N VAL A 602 4.26 2.60 17.74
CA VAL A 602 5.35 2.77 18.69
C VAL A 602 5.11 4.07 19.45
N ARG A 603 4.95 3.98 20.76
CA ARG A 603 4.78 5.15 21.64
C ARG A 603 6.14 5.68 22.07
N SER A 604 6.68 6.68 21.37
CA SER A 604 8.05 7.18 21.57
C SER A 604 8.26 7.94 22.88
N CYS A 605 7.20 8.48 23.47
CA CYS A 605 7.23 9.14 24.77
C CYS A 605 7.27 8.10 25.89
N THR A 606 8.47 7.69 26.29
CA THR A 606 8.70 6.74 27.39
C THR A 606 9.34 7.43 28.58
N VAL A 607 9.32 6.79 29.76
CA VAL A 607 9.97 7.30 30.98
C VAL A 607 11.46 7.59 30.74
N GLU A 608 12.16 6.72 30.01
CA GLU A 608 13.58 6.87 29.68
C GLU A 608 13.82 8.07 28.75
N THR A 609 12.98 8.26 27.73
CA THR A 609 13.08 9.44 26.86
C THR A 609 12.77 10.72 27.63
N CYS A 610 11.80 10.70 28.54
CA CYS A 610 11.48 11.83 29.42
C CYS A 610 12.64 12.17 30.37
N ALA A 611 13.26 11.16 30.97
CA ALA A 611 14.43 11.33 31.83
C ALA A 611 15.61 11.94 31.07
N PHE A 612 15.89 11.45 29.85
CA PHE A 612 16.89 12.06 28.97
C PHE A 612 16.54 13.52 28.66
N ALA A 613 15.29 13.81 28.26
CA ALA A 613 14.88 15.16 27.90
C ALA A 613 15.02 16.15 29.06
N ARG A 614 14.63 15.77 30.28
CA ARG A 614 14.84 16.57 31.50
C ARG A 614 16.32 16.81 31.76
N SER A 615 17.15 15.76 31.67
CA SER A 615 18.60 15.87 31.91
C SER A 615 19.33 16.82 30.95
N MET A 616 18.77 17.05 29.76
CA MET A 616 19.29 17.95 28.73
C MET A 616 18.88 19.41 28.92
N VAL A 617 17.90 19.67 29.78
CA VAL A 617 17.44 21.02 30.16
C VAL A 617 18.04 21.42 31.51
N GLU A 618 18.16 20.47 32.43
CA GLU A 618 18.86 20.63 33.71
C GLU A 618 20.38 20.64 33.51
N ASP A 619 21.13 21.30 34.41
CA ASP A 619 22.60 21.40 34.37
C ASP A 619 23.31 20.11 34.84
N ASN A 620 22.95 18.99 34.22
CA ASN A 620 23.50 17.68 34.52
C ASN A 620 24.82 17.40 33.78
N PRO A 621 25.73 16.59 34.35
CA PRO A 621 26.97 16.18 33.70
C PRO A 621 26.76 15.46 32.36
N ARG A 622 27.74 15.60 31.46
CA ARG A 622 27.73 15.00 30.12
C ARG A 622 27.58 13.48 30.17
N GLU A 623 28.23 12.84 31.13
CA GLU A 623 28.24 11.38 31.32
C GLU A 623 26.82 10.86 31.61
N LEU A 624 26.07 11.57 32.45
CA LEU A 624 24.68 11.25 32.77
C LEU A 624 23.78 11.41 31.55
N ARG A 625 23.89 12.53 30.84
CA ARG A 625 23.12 12.79 29.60
C ARG A 625 23.37 11.72 28.54
N LEU A 626 24.63 11.29 28.37
CA LEU A 626 25.00 10.24 27.44
C LEU A 626 24.43 8.87 27.85
N LYS A 627 24.47 8.54 29.15
CA LYS A 627 23.89 7.30 29.68
C LYS A 627 22.38 7.26 29.42
N LEU A 628 21.65 8.32 29.76
CA LEU A 628 20.20 8.40 29.56
C LEU A 628 19.82 8.35 28.08
N LEU A 629 20.61 8.97 27.19
CA LEU A 629 20.40 8.85 25.74
C LEU A 629 20.49 7.38 25.27
N LYS A 630 21.44 6.61 25.81
CA LYS A 630 21.61 5.19 25.45
C LYS A 630 20.48 4.33 25.97
N GLU A 631 19.99 4.59 27.17
CA GLU A 631 18.83 3.90 27.76
C GLU A 631 17.56 4.18 26.95
N ALA A 632 17.27 5.46 26.67
CA ALA A 632 16.14 5.87 25.84
C ALA A 632 16.20 5.23 24.44
N ALA A 633 17.36 5.25 23.79
CA ALA A 633 17.52 4.65 22.46
C ALA A 633 17.35 3.13 22.48
N THR A 634 17.78 2.46 23.55
CA THR A 634 17.61 1.02 23.72
C THR A 634 16.15 0.66 23.94
N ARG A 635 15.45 1.43 24.80
CA ARG A 635 14.01 1.25 25.04
C ARG A 635 13.20 1.46 23.77
N HIS A 636 13.45 2.54 23.04
CA HIS A 636 12.77 2.83 21.77
C HIS A 636 12.92 1.68 20.77
N GLN A 637 14.15 1.16 20.61
CA GLN A 637 14.40 -0.02 19.76
C GLN A 637 13.68 -1.29 20.25
N GLN A 638 13.55 -1.49 21.56
CA GLN A 638 12.78 -2.60 22.11
C GLN A 638 11.29 -2.46 21.75
N LEU A 639 10.70 -1.27 21.91
CA LEU A 639 9.31 -1.00 21.54
C LEU A 639 9.07 -1.21 20.04
N TYR A 640 10.00 -0.77 19.20
CA TYR A 640 9.90 -0.97 17.75
C TYR A 640 9.90 -2.46 17.38
N ARG A 641 10.74 -3.28 18.03
CA ARG A 641 10.75 -4.74 17.85
C ARG A 641 9.45 -5.39 18.33
N LEU A 642 8.93 -4.96 19.48
CA LEU A 642 7.63 -5.44 19.99
C LEU A 642 6.52 -5.13 18.98
N ALA A 643 6.42 -3.89 18.49
CA ALA A 643 5.44 -3.49 17.50
C ALA A 643 5.53 -4.31 16.20
N MET A 644 6.74 -4.44 15.64
CA MET A 644 6.99 -5.24 14.43
C MET A 644 6.57 -6.72 14.58
N THR A 645 6.74 -7.28 15.79
CA THR A 645 6.42 -8.69 16.09
C THR A 645 4.98 -8.90 16.58
N GLY A 646 4.12 -7.88 16.49
CA GLY A 646 2.72 -7.96 16.89
C GLY A 646 2.51 -7.91 18.41
N GLY A 647 3.51 -7.45 19.15
CA GLY A 647 3.46 -7.20 20.60
C GLY A 647 3.20 -5.74 20.97
N GLY A 648 2.69 -4.93 20.04
CA GLY A 648 2.18 -3.59 20.38
C GLY A 648 0.86 -3.65 21.14
N ILE A 649 0.37 -2.49 21.55
CA ILE A 649 -0.83 -2.37 22.40
C ILE A 649 -2.00 -1.70 21.68
N ASP A 650 -1.73 -0.75 20.78
CA ASP A 650 -2.75 0.14 20.24
C ASP A 650 -3.74 -0.59 19.33
N ARG A 651 -3.26 -1.46 18.41
CA ARG A 651 -4.18 -2.25 17.57
C ARG A 651 -4.98 -3.26 18.38
N HIS A 652 -4.40 -3.81 19.44
CA HIS A 652 -5.09 -4.76 20.29
C HIS A 652 -6.21 -4.09 21.10
N LEU A 653 -5.93 -2.95 21.74
CA LEU A 653 -6.92 -2.15 22.45
C LEU A 653 -8.03 -1.61 21.52
N PHE A 654 -7.66 -1.20 20.30
CA PHE A 654 -8.62 -0.86 19.25
C PHE A 654 -9.58 -2.03 18.95
N CYS A 655 -9.06 -3.22 18.70
CA CYS A 655 -9.90 -4.40 18.42
C CYS A 655 -10.79 -4.77 19.63
N LEU A 656 -10.28 -4.67 20.86
CA LEU A 656 -11.09 -4.88 22.08
C LEU A 656 -12.23 -3.86 22.15
N TYR A 657 -11.96 -2.59 21.84
CA TYR A 657 -12.98 -1.56 21.77
C TYR A 657 -14.05 -1.87 20.71
N VAL A 658 -13.66 -2.25 19.50
CA VAL A 658 -14.61 -2.62 18.45
C VAL A 658 -15.53 -3.76 18.90
N VAL A 659 -14.97 -4.81 19.53
CA VAL A 659 -15.79 -5.91 20.09
C VAL A 659 -16.74 -5.40 21.17
N SER A 660 -16.29 -4.54 22.07
CA SER A 660 -17.16 -3.98 23.12
C SER A 660 -18.38 -3.26 22.54
N LYS A 661 -18.18 -2.51 21.45
CA LYS A 661 -19.28 -1.83 20.73
C LYS A 661 -20.21 -2.78 20.00
N TYR A 662 -19.72 -3.87 19.43
CA TYR A 662 -20.59 -4.92 18.88
C TYR A 662 -21.43 -5.63 19.94
N LEU A 663 -20.91 -5.78 21.16
CA LEU A 663 -21.62 -6.43 22.26
C LEU A 663 -22.55 -5.47 23.03
N GLY A 664 -22.51 -4.17 22.73
CA GLY A 664 -23.24 -3.14 23.49
C GLY A 664 -22.72 -2.99 24.92
N GLU A 665 -21.46 -3.35 25.19
CA GLU A 665 -20.85 -3.28 26.52
C GLU A 665 -19.98 -2.04 26.66
N ASP A 666 -20.17 -1.33 27.76
CA ASP A 666 -19.41 -0.13 28.08
C ASP A 666 -18.32 -0.42 29.10
N SER A 667 -17.10 0.04 28.82
CA SER A 667 -15.95 -0.03 29.72
C SER A 667 -15.42 1.37 29.99
N ALA A 668 -15.32 1.74 31.27
CA ALA A 668 -14.71 3.00 31.68
C ALA A 668 -13.25 3.10 31.22
N PHE A 669 -12.48 2.02 31.36
CA PHE A 669 -11.11 1.94 30.85
C PHE A 669 -11.04 2.18 29.34
N LEU A 670 -11.83 1.46 28.54
CA LEU A 670 -11.79 1.60 27.09
C LEU A 670 -12.24 2.99 26.64
N LYS A 671 -13.20 3.64 27.33
CA LYS A 671 -13.63 5.01 27.04
C LYS A 671 -12.50 6.05 27.20
N GLU A 672 -11.61 5.87 28.18
CA GLU A 672 -10.48 6.77 28.36
C GLU A 672 -9.34 6.48 27.38
N VAL A 673 -9.09 5.19 27.16
CA VAL A 673 -8.06 4.73 26.25
C VAL A 673 -8.40 5.08 24.80
N THR A 674 -9.66 5.04 24.38
CA THR A 674 -10.05 5.36 23.00
C THR A 674 -9.75 6.77 22.59
N CYS A 675 -9.81 7.74 23.51
CA CYS A 675 -9.38 9.11 23.24
C CYS A 675 -7.93 9.11 22.71
N SER A 676 -7.04 8.36 23.38
CA SER A 676 -5.63 8.21 22.99
C SER A 676 -5.36 7.30 21.77
N ILE A 677 -6.29 6.42 21.37
CA ILE A 677 -6.06 5.40 20.32
C ILE A 677 -6.77 5.73 19.00
N LEU A 678 -8.02 6.19 19.06
CA LEU A 678 -8.88 6.35 17.89
C LEU A 678 -8.78 7.74 17.25
N THR A 679 -8.32 8.73 18.00
CA THR A 679 -8.17 10.08 17.45
C THR A 679 -6.71 10.34 17.14
N CYS A 680 -6.39 10.45 15.85
CA CYS A 680 -5.11 11.04 15.41
C CYS A 680 -4.93 12.44 16.06
N GLY A 681 -6.04 13.12 16.39
CA GLY A 681 -6.07 14.41 17.10
C GLY A 681 -5.65 14.39 18.58
N CYS A 682 -5.54 13.23 19.24
CA CYS A 682 -4.93 13.16 20.58
C CYS A 682 -3.41 12.99 20.54
N TYR A 683 -2.86 12.60 19.38
CA TYR A 683 -1.42 12.60 19.17
C TYR A 683 -0.96 14.01 18.80
N TYR A 684 -0.35 14.70 19.76
CA TYR A 684 0.27 16.00 19.52
C TYR A 684 1.52 15.90 18.63
N LEU A 685 2.12 14.71 18.54
CA LEU A 685 3.19 14.39 17.59
C LEU A 685 2.86 13.08 16.86
N SER A 686 2.70 13.16 15.55
CA SER A 686 2.45 12.00 14.68
C SER A 686 3.48 11.96 13.55
N LEU A 687 4.19 10.84 13.41
CA LEU A 687 5.23 10.68 12.40
C LEU A 687 4.90 9.58 11.41
N LYS A 688 5.06 9.92 10.13
CA LYS A 688 5.13 8.98 9.01
C LYS A 688 6.47 9.18 8.32
N TRP A 689 7.31 8.15 8.35
CA TRP A 689 8.64 8.21 7.74
C TRP A 689 8.59 7.91 6.24
N GLU A 690 9.17 8.82 5.45
CA GLU A 690 9.51 8.59 4.04
C GLU A 690 10.76 7.68 3.96
N TRP A 691 10.56 6.45 3.47
CA TRP A 691 11.63 5.49 3.24
C TRP A 691 12.45 5.87 2.00
N ARG A 692 13.40 6.80 2.13
CA ARG A 692 14.45 7.00 1.11
C ARG A 692 15.88 6.92 1.62
N SER A 693 16.10 6.58 2.89
CA SER A 693 17.47 6.35 3.41
C SER A 693 17.60 5.40 4.60
N LEU A 694 16.51 4.86 5.13
CA LEU A 694 16.51 3.87 6.24
C LEU A 694 16.38 2.41 5.79
N CYS A 695 16.59 2.12 4.49
CA CYS A 695 17.17 0.85 4.08
C CYS A 695 18.61 0.77 4.62
N VAL A 696 18.72 0.59 5.93
CA VAL A 696 19.71 -0.25 6.53
C VAL A 696 18.92 -1.14 7.46
N PHE A 697 18.39 -2.24 6.89
CA PHE A 697 18.51 -3.49 7.64
C PHE A 697 19.92 -3.46 8.22
N GLY A 698 20.01 -3.45 9.55
CA GLY A 698 21.27 -3.61 10.25
C GLY A 698 21.81 -5.02 10.06
N PHE A 699 21.91 -5.48 8.82
CA PHE A 699 22.57 -6.67 8.32
C PHE A 699 22.81 -6.38 6.84
N PHE A 700 24.04 -6.57 6.37
CA PHE A 700 24.58 -6.32 5.02
C PHE A 700 25.38 -5.04 4.84
N TYR A 701 26.54 -5.05 5.51
CA TYR A 701 27.81 -4.75 4.85
C TYR A 701 28.73 -5.96 5.02
N SER A 702 28.92 -6.71 3.93
CA SER A 702 30.09 -7.51 3.59
C SER A 702 30.10 -7.59 2.07
#